data_AF-A0A2Z6RBM5-F1
#
_entry.id   AF-A0A2Z6RBM5-F1
#
_cell.length_a   1.000
_cell.length_b   1.000
_cell.length_c   1.000
_cell.angle_alpha   90.00
_cell.angle_beta   90.00
_cell.angle_gamma   90.00
#
_symmetry.space_group_name_H-M   'P 1'
#
loop_
_entity.id
_entity.type
_entity.pdbx_description
1 polymer ?
#
loop_
_entity_poly.entity_id
_entity_poly.type
_entity_poly.pdbx_seq_one_letter_code
_entity_poly.pdbx_strand_id
1 'polypeptide(L)'
;MDSSNLNEDWYQTAIKTHGIKEITENFGKKDRIGQGSSCYVYKTKCESLGGILVAIKEVNITSDERIIKTFVNELKICNRIDNGRIIRFYGLSRNVEEKLYYLVLEYANQGTLRQFIKCNKNDFKWEERKCLATQIAEGVRYLHDELNIAHRDLHTKNILINDGNVKISDFGLSKNLDSIDTSNNKIVGILPFIDPQKFIDKKYVLDKSSDIYSLGVVLWEISSCCEPFPDEEKNYLLTFKICHGEREKPVNGTPLEYIQIYTSCWQLDPKIRPSISKILTILQSVSFESVFEGDIESPKKYLLSPPSVTSNHSTSEYSSGISLLIIPDNINIPPKKDISNSPNSFSANTTICKRCGQQFMDHYWWCQICEAQTFQDDFSNWTSGDKDLDELIKNSQLNATKPNSYFEWVNYNRFENIIQIIKGSYCEIYKATWLDGIREKWDNETHQWVRTKPVQIILREFRFESTIKNLKLHLEIENVIRCYGFTQNPETKRYYMVLKYANCGNFRQYIWRKFPFSWVKRLSILQEIVKSLNNIHEANYIHRDLYPGNILIHKDNWDRKLEVYISELDSCANLNSKIEHQQYGNLPYITPEVIRGNGNLTCIKSDIYSLGIIMWELASGDEPYSDYEIDSEDKLIRDIIDGVRPNDVIGTPKCYHELMKKCLDNDPEKRPTTQDLLQELHTFTTTPFNKQFERADQEIHGQPLGTRPDQLSKNNVEIVSKKTIDVAASYSGTTSFRFTNKLLSDFKF
;
A
#
# COMPACT_ATOMS: atom_id res chain seq x y z
N MET A 1 -2.52 43.54 -4.40
CA MET A 1 -3.92 44.03 -4.39
C MET A 1 -4.41 43.79 -2.99
N ASP A 2 -4.69 44.86 -2.24
CA ASP A 2 -5.21 44.75 -0.88
C ASP A 2 -6.70 44.39 -0.90
N SER A 3 -7.11 43.56 0.05
CA SER A 3 -8.40 42.85 0.10
C SER A 3 -9.60 43.70 0.58
N SER A 4 -9.45 45.02 0.67
CA SER A 4 -10.37 45.88 1.44
C SER A 4 -11.42 46.66 0.65
N ASN A 5 -11.55 46.46 -0.67
CA ASN A 5 -12.56 47.16 -1.50
C ASN A 5 -13.21 46.28 -2.58
N LEU A 6 -13.89 45.21 -2.13
CA LEU A 6 -14.55 44.23 -3.02
C LEU A 6 -16.01 44.57 -3.40
N ASN A 7 -16.38 45.85 -3.42
CA ASN A 7 -17.66 46.31 -3.97
C ASN A 7 -17.48 46.88 -5.40
N GLU A 8 -18.12 46.19 -6.36
CA GLU A 8 -18.46 46.56 -7.75
C GLU A 8 -17.40 46.79 -8.84
N ASP A 9 -16.14 47.18 -8.59
CA ASP A 9 -15.23 47.55 -9.71
C ASP A 9 -14.43 46.39 -10.35
N TRP A 10 -14.26 45.23 -9.69
CA TRP A 10 -13.32 44.19 -10.17
C TRP A 10 -13.62 43.67 -11.59
N TYR A 11 -14.90 43.56 -11.98
CA TYR A 11 -15.32 43.01 -13.26
C TYR A 11 -15.07 43.98 -14.42
N GLN A 12 -15.43 45.25 -14.24
CA GLN A 12 -15.18 46.31 -15.23
C GLN A 12 -13.69 46.63 -15.32
N THR A 13 -12.97 46.60 -14.19
CA THR A 13 -11.51 46.62 -14.15
C THR A 13 -10.90 45.46 -14.94
N ALA A 14 -11.36 44.21 -14.76
CA ALA A 14 -10.84 43.06 -15.51
C ALA A 14 -11.04 43.20 -17.03
N ILE A 15 -12.23 43.62 -17.46
CA ILE A 15 -12.54 43.91 -18.87
C ILE A 15 -11.58 44.98 -19.43
N LYS A 16 -11.48 46.12 -18.76
CA LYS A 16 -10.70 47.27 -19.22
C LYS A 16 -9.19 47.02 -19.19
N THR A 17 -8.67 46.38 -18.14
CA THR A 17 -7.23 46.14 -17.95
C THR A 17 -6.69 45.02 -18.84
N HIS A 18 -7.53 44.08 -19.27
CA HIS A 18 -7.12 42.94 -20.10
C HIS A 18 -7.70 42.95 -21.52
N GLY A 19 -8.52 43.93 -21.88
CA GLY A 19 -9.14 44.04 -23.21
C GLY A 19 -10.13 42.91 -23.52
N ILE A 20 -10.72 42.31 -22.48
CA ILE A 20 -11.66 41.19 -22.62
C ILE A 20 -12.97 41.70 -23.22
N LYS A 21 -13.50 40.99 -24.22
CA LYS A 21 -14.82 41.29 -24.78
C LYS A 21 -15.92 41.05 -23.73
N GLU A 22 -16.74 42.07 -23.45
CA GLU A 22 -18.00 41.90 -22.73
C GLU A 22 -19.09 41.41 -23.68
N ILE A 23 -19.82 40.37 -23.27
CA ILE A 23 -20.92 39.74 -24.00
C ILE A 23 -22.21 40.10 -23.26
N THR A 24 -22.84 41.19 -23.71
CA THR A 24 -24.07 41.75 -23.12
C THR A 24 -25.31 40.99 -23.63
N GLU A 25 -25.42 39.72 -23.28
CA GLU A 25 -26.51 38.83 -23.68
C GLU A 25 -27.07 38.11 -22.45
N ASN A 26 -28.39 38.07 -22.30
CA ASN A 26 -29.03 37.34 -21.21
C ASN A 26 -29.30 35.90 -21.65
N PHE A 27 -28.48 34.97 -21.15
CA PHE A 27 -28.56 33.53 -21.44
C PHE A 27 -29.75 32.84 -20.73
N GLY A 28 -30.97 33.27 -21.03
CA GLY A 28 -32.19 32.86 -20.33
C GLY A 28 -32.46 31.36 -20.36
N LYS A 29 -32.48 30.73 -21.55
CA LYS A 29 -32.54 29.27 -21.66
C LYS A 29 -31.12 28.70 -21.85
N LYS A 30 -30.73 27.82 -20.93
CA LYS A 30 -29.40 27.21 -20.86
C LYS A 30 -29.51 25.74 -20.46
N ASP A 31 -28.94 24.84 -21.25
CA ASP A 31 -29.00 23.40 -21.00
C ASP A 31 -27.77 22.98 -20.18
N ARG A 32 -27.96 22.45 -18.96
CA ARG A 32 -26.83 22.09 -18.08
C ARG A 32 -26.09 20.88 -18.64
N ILE A 33 -24.82 21.06 -19.00
CA ILE A 33 -23.94 20.02 -19.56
C ILE A 33 -22.86 19.54 -18.58
N GLY A 34 -22.60 20.26 -17.50
CA GLY A 34 -21.61 19.88 -16.50
C GLY A 34 -21.77 20.59 -15.15
N GLN A 35 -21.09 20.03 -14.15
CA GLN A 35 -20.95 20.60 -12.81
C GLN A 35 -19.51 20.39 -12.34
N GLY A 36 -18.82 21.48 -12.02
CA GLY A 36 -17.50 21.47 -11.39
C GLY A 36 -17.59 21.57 -9.88
N SER A 37 -16.45 21.74 -9.21
CA SER A 37 -16.36 21.87 -7.74
C SER A 37 -16.99 23.15 -7.19
N SER A 38 -17.07 24.22 -8.00
CA SER A 38 -17.57 25.55 -7.62
C SER A 38 -18.30 26.29 -8.75
N CYS A 39 -18.61 25.61 -9.86
CA CYS A 39 -19.23 26.19 -11.04
C CYS A 39 -20.20 25.22 -11.73
N TYR A 40 -21.16 25.76 -12.47
CA TYR A 40 -22.00 24.99 -13.40
C TYR A 40 -21.59 25.31 -14.84
N VAL A 41 -21.69 24.33 -15.73
CA VAL A 41 -21.42 24.53 -17.16
C VAL A 41 -22.70 24.26 -17.94
N TYR A 42 -23.10 25.23 -18.76
CA TYR A 42 -24.29 25.13 -19.61
C TYR A 42 -23.92 25.29 -21.08
N LYS A 43 -24.67 24.60 -21.94
CA LYS A 43 -24.73 24.86 -23.38
C LYS A 43 -25.82 25.88 -23.63
N THR A 44 -25.56 26.87 -24.49
CA THR A 44 -26.59 27.77 -25.01
C THR A 44 -26.20 28.31 -26.38
N LYS A 45 -27.11 29.03 -27.04
CA LYS A 45 -26.86 29.77 -28.28
C LYS A 45 -26.52 31.21 -27.90
N CYS A 46 -25.53 31.80 -28.57
CA CYS A 46 -25.05 33.16 -28.32
C CYS A 46 -25.27 34.02 -29.57
N GLU A 47 -26.37 34.77 -29.61
CA GLU A 47 -26.77 35.59 -30.75
C GLU A 47 -25.77 36.74 -31.01
N SER A 48 -25.17 37.29 -29.95
CA SER A 48 -24.11 38.30 -30.02
C SER A 48 -22.77 37.79 -30.60
N LEU A 49 -22.66 36.47 -30.80
CA LEU A 49 -21.58 35.81 -31.55
C LEU A 49 -22.09 35.18 -32.87
N GLY A 50 -23.19 35.69 -33.42
CA GLY A 50 -23.76 35.21 -34.68
C GLY A 50 -24.62 33.95 -34.54
N GLY A 51 -25.12 33.66 -33.34
CA GLY A 51 -25.97 32.50 -33.08
C GLY A 51 -25.20 31.17 -33.00
N ILE A 52 -23.90 31.20 -32.73
CA ILE A 52 -23.13 29.97 -32.49
C ILE A 52 -23.49 29.33 -31.15
N LEU A 53 -23.24 28.03 -31.04
CA LEU A 53 -23.31 27.32 -29.75
C LEU A 53 -22.06 27.64 -28.91
N VAL A 54 -22.29 27.96 -27.64
CA VAL A 54 -21.26 28.25 -26.64
C VAL A 54 -21.44 27.40 -25.40
N ALA A 55 -20.34 27.18 -24.69
CA ALA A 55 -20.36 26.73 -23.30
C ALA A 55 -20.22 27.96 -22.39
N ILE A 56 -21.10 28.12 -21.41
CA ILE A 56 -20.97 29.14 -20.37
C ILE A 56 -20.60 28.47 -19.04
N LYS A 57 -19.45 28.85 -18.47
CA LYS A 57 -19.01 28.45 -17.12
C LYS A 57 -19.52 29.49 -16.14
N GLU A 58 -20.59 29.15 -15.42
CA GLU A 58 -21.28 29.99 -14.45
C GLU A 58 -20.62 29.89 -13.09
N VAL A 59 -20.29 31.04 -12.52
CA VAL A 59 -19.73 31.19 -11.18
C VAL A 59 -20.56 32.18 -10.38
N ASN A 60 -21.08 31.72 -9.24
CA ASN A 60 -21.68 32.60 -8.25
C ASN A 60 -20.56 33.19 -7.38
N ILE A 61 -20.34 34.50 -7.51
CA ILE A 61 -19.29 35.19 -6.76
C ILE A 61 -19.90 35.73 -5.47
N THR A 62 -19.85 34.88 -4.45
CA THR A 62 -20.01 35.25 -3.04
C THR A 62 -18.70 35.86 -2.51
N SER A 63 -18.69 36.34 -1.26
CA SER A 63 -17.58 37.06 -0.62
C SER A 63 -16.28 36.25 -0.42
N ASP A 64 -16.11 35.07 -1.03
CA ASP A 64 -14.91 34.25 -0.93
C ASP A 64 -13.86 34.67 -1.98
N GLU A 65 -12.86 35.43 -1.52
CA GLU A 65 -11.73 35.91 -2.33
C GLU A 65 -11.00 34.79 -3.11
N ARG A 66 -11.06 33.54 -2.65
CA ARG A 66 -10.38 32.40 -3.30
C ARG A 66 -11.05 32.02 -4.61
N ILE A 67 -12.38 32.13 -4.69
CA ILE A 67 -13.15 31.86 -5.90
C ILE A 67 -12.82 32.95 -6.93
N ILE A 68 -12.85 34.22 -6.50
CA ILE A 68 -12.48 35.37 -7.33
C ILE A 68 -11.04 35.25 -7.86
N LYS A 69 -10.07 34.91 -7.00
CA LYS A 69 -8.67 34.74 -7.42
C LYS A 69 -8.50 33.64 -8.47
N THR A 70 -9.21 32.52 -8.32
CA THR A 70 -9.17 31.39 -9.28
C THR A 70 -9.78 31.80 -10.62
N PHE A 71 -10.94 32.46 -10.59
CA PHE A 71 -11.64 32.99 -11.77
C PHE A 71 -10.80 34.01 -12.55
N VAL A 72 -10.21 34.99 -11.84
CA VAL A 72 -9.34 36.01 -12.43
C VAL A 72 -8.07 35.40 -13.02
N ASN A 73 -7.55 34.32 -12.43
CA ASN A 73 -6.37 33.62 -12.94
C ASN A 73 -6.67 32.84 -14.23
N GLU A 74 -7.83 32.18 -14.32
CA GLU A 74 -8.34 31.56 -15.54
C GLU A 74 -8.47 32.60 -16.67
N LEU A 75 -9.10 33.75 -16.38
CA LEU A 75 -9.25 34.85 -17.35
C LEU A 75 -7.92 35.39 -17.89
N LYS A 76 -6.93 35.60 -17.01
CA LYS A 76 -5.58 36.08 -17.40
C LYS A 76 -4.87 35.14 -18.38
N ILE A 77 -5.14 33.84 -18.28
CA ILE A 77 -4.53 32.80 -19.12
C ILE A 77 -5.33 32.62 -20.41
N CYS A 78 -6.65 32.39 -20.32
CA CYS A 78 -7.53 32.20 -21.46
C CYS A 78 -7.50 33.37 -22.47
N ASN A 79 -7.39 34.61 -21.98
CA ASN A 79 -7.32 35.81 -22.83
C ASN A 79 -5.98 35.97 -23.60
N ARG A 80 -4.98 35.10 -23.34
CA ARG A 80 -3.67 35.12 -24.02
C ARG A 80 -3.47 33.96 -24.98
N ILE A 81 -4.43 33.03 -25.05
CA ILE A 81 -4.29 31.79 -25.82
C ILE A 81 -5.13 31.87 -27.09
N ASP A 82 -4.47 31.72 -28.23
CA ASP A 82 -5.10 31.44 -29.52
C ASP A 82 -4.37 30.25 -30.17
N ASN A 83 -4.89 29.04 -29.91
CA ASN A 83 -4.33 27.80 -30.43
C ASN A 83 -5.44 26.77 -30.64
N GLY A 84 -5.42 26.07 -31.79
CA GLY A 84 -6.46 25.10 -32.16
C GLY A 84 -6.65 23.93 -31.18
N ARG A 85 -5.64 23.61 -30.36
CA ARG A 85 -5.65 22.53 -29.34
C ARG A 85 -6.14 22.98 -27.97
N ILE A 86 -6.42 24.26 -27.78
CA ILE A 86 -6.92 24.83 -26.53
C ILE A 86 -8.37 25.29 -26.74
N ILE A 87 -9.19 25.24 -25.69
CA ILE A 87 -10.57 25.72 -25.74
C ILE A 87 -10.58 27.24 -25.98
N ARG A 88 -11.31 27.71 -26.99
CA ARG A 88 -11.36 29.14 -27.28
C ARG A 88 -12.21 29.89 -26.25
N PHE A 89 -11.69 31.01 -25.76
CA PHE A 89 -12.42 31.97 -24.94
C PHE A 89 -12.97 33.10 -25.81
N TYR A 90 -14.26 33.41 -25.66
CA TYR A 90 -14.94 34.45 -26.44
C TYR A 90 -15.15 35.76 -25.69
N GLY A 91 -15.23 35.72 -24.36
CA GLY A 91 -15.49 36.91 -23.55
C GLY A 91 -16.13 36.60 -22.19
N LEU A 92 -16.36 37.67 -21.44
CA LEU A 92 -17.05 37.67 -20.16
C LEU A 92 -18.50 38.09 -20.31
N SER A 93 -19.37 37.56 -19.47
CA SER A 93 -20.73 38.05 -19.29
C SER A 93 -21.13 37.98 -17.80
N ARG A 94 -22.26 38.59 -17.44
CA ARG A 94 -22.80 38.57 -16.07
C ARG A 94 -24.32 38.76 -16.05
N ASN A 95 -24.98 38.15 -15.08
CA ASN A 95 -26.31 38.58 -14.63
C ASN A 95 -26.13 39.42 -13.35
N VAL A 96 -26.40 40.72 -13.45
CA VAL A 96 -26.25 41.67 -12.33
C VAL A 96 -27.28 41.42 -11.22
N GLU A 97 -28.50 41.04 -11.59
CA GLU A 97 -29.60 40.81 -10.64
C GLU A 97 -29.34 39.58 -9.76
N GLU A 98 -28.87 38.49 -10.38
CA GLU A 98 -28.55 37.22 -9.70
C GLU A 98 -27.11 37.15 -9.15
N LYS A 99 -26.28 38.18 -9.40
CA LYS A 99 -24.84 38.22 -9.09
C LYS A 99 -24.02 37.06 -9.67
N LEU A 100 -24.43 36.57 -10.84
CA LEU A 100 -23.77 35.48 -11.56
C LEU A 100 -22.79 36.03 -12.61
N TYR A 101 -21.67 35.35 -12.78
CA TYR A 101 -20.63 35.70 -13.75
C TYR A 101 -20.33 34.50 -14.65
N TYR A 102 -20.07 34.78 -15.93
CA TYR A 102 -19.96 33.77 -16.98
C TYR A 102 -18.66 33.93 -17.77
N LEU A 103 -17.86 32.85 -17.87
CA LEU A 103 -16.89 32.72 -18.96
C LEU A 103 -17.62 32.12 -20.17
N VAL A 104 -17.61 32.82 -21.30
CA VAL A 104 -18.17 32.32 -22.56
C VAL A 104 -17.06 31.64 -23.37
N LEU A 105 -17.23 30.35 -23.61
CA LEU A 105 -16.23 29.44 -24.17
C LEU A 105 -16.76 28.74 -25.43
N GLU A 106 -15.85 28.21 -26.24
CA GLU A 106 -16.16 27.25 -27.30
C GLU A 106 -16.94 26.05 -26.74
N TYR A 107 -18.00 25.65 -27.44
CA TYR A 107 -18.73 24.44 -27.13
C TYR A 107 -18.08 23.25 -27.85
N ALA A 108 -17.47 22.35 -27.08
CA ALA A 108 -16.93 21.09 -27.59
C ALA A 108 -18.04 20.04 -27.73
N ASN A 109 -18.41 19.70 -28.97
CA ASN A 109 -19.63 18.96 -29.27
C ASN A 109 -19.60 17.47 -28.89
N GLN A 110 -18.42 16.87 -28.69
CA GLN A 110 -18.23 15.47 -28.29
C GLN A 110 -17.88 15.30 -26.80
N GLY A 111 -17.98 16.38 -26.02
CA GLY A 111 -17.84 16.35 -24.56
C GLY A 111 -16.39 16.18 -24.10
N THR A 112 -16.20 15.56 -22.93
CA THR A 112 -14.85 15.30 -22.38
C THR A 112 -14.18 14.10 -23.07
N LEU A 113 -12.85 14.11 -23.16
CA LEU A 113 -12.05 12.98 -23.64
C LEU A 113 -12.38 11.69 -22.86
N ARG A 114 -12.61 11.79 -21.54
CA ARG A 114 -13.07 10.69 -20.67
C ARG A 114 -14.37 10.04 -21.18
N GLN A 115 -15.35 10.85 -21.59
CA GLN A 115 -16.61 10.36 -22.15
C GLN A 115 -16.38 9.78 -23.55
N PHE A 116 -15.61 10.49 -24.39
CA PHE A 116 -15.31 10.10 -25.76
C PHE A 116 -14.66 8.71 -25.85
N ILE A 117 -13.57 8.45 -25.12
CA ILE A 117 -12.89 7.14 -25.14
C ILE A 117 -13.77 6.01 -24.59
N LYS A 118 -14.63 6.32 -23.61
CA LYS A 118 -15.56 5.33 -23.01
C LYS A 118 -16.66 4.94 -24.00
N CYS A 119 -17.19 5.89 -24.75
CA CYS A 119 -18.19 5.63 -25.79
C CYS A 119 -17.62 4.84 -26.98
N ASN A 120 -16.35 5.05 -27.34
CA ASN A 120 -15.70 4.39 -28.47
C ASN A 120 -14.97 3.08 -28.11
N LYS A 121 -14.99 2.62 -26.83
CA LYS A 121 -14.10 1.57 -26.30
C LYS A 121 -13.95 0.32 -27.17
N ASN A 122 -15.01 -0.13 -27.83
CA ASN A 122 -15.02 -1.37 -28.63
C ASN A 122 -14.42 -1.19 -30.04
N ASP A 123 -14.46 0.02 -30.60
CA ASP A 123 -14.09 0.30 -32.01
C ASP A 123 -12.88 1.25 -32.14
N PHE A 124 -12.38 1.80 -31.02
CA PHE A 124 -11.31 2.79 -30.99
C PHE A 124 -9.98 2.20 -31.52
N LYS A 125 -9.50 2.72 -32.66
CA LYS A 125 -8.31 2.21 -33.36
C LYS A 125 -7.03 2.86 -32.87
N TRP A 126 -5.89 2.19 -33.10
CA TRP A 126 -4.59 2.68 -32.68
C TRP A 126 -4.15 3.99 -33.36
N GLU A 127 -4.53 4.20 -34.62
CA GLU A 127 -4.34 5.48 -35.31
C GLU A 127 -5.10 6.63 -34.63
N GLU A 128 -6.34 6.38 -34.19
CA GLU A 128 -7.18 7.37 -33.51
C GLU A 128 -6.63 7.69 -32.11
N ARG A 129 -6.17 6.66 -31.37
CA ARG A 129 -5.45 6.82 -30.09
C ARG A 129 -4.19 7.66 -30.25
N LYS A 130 -3.34 7.35 -31.25
CA LYS A 130 -2.10 8.08 -31.57
C LYS A 130 -2.40 9.51 -32.01
N CYS A 131 -3.44 9.72 -32.82
CA CYS A 131 -3.90 11.04 -33.22
C CYS A 131 -4.27 11.89 -31.98
N LEU A 132 -5.15 11.40 -31.11
CA LEU A 132 -5.55 12.12 -29.89
C LEU A 132 -4.36 12.39 -28.96
N ALA A 133 -3.49 11.40 -28.73
CA ALA A 133 -2.26 11.57 -27.96
C ALA A 133 -1.35 12.68 -28.53
N THR A 134 -1.17 12.71 -29.85
CA THR A 134 -0.36 13.71 -30.56
C THR A 134 -0.97 15.10 -30.41
N GLN A 135 -2.28 15.24 -30.62
CA GLN A 135 -2.99 16.52 -30.48
C GLN A 135 -2.96 17.08 -29.04
N ILE A 136 -3.02 16.21 -28.02
CA ILE A 136 -2.84 16.63 -26.61
C ILE A 136 -1.40 17.10 -26.39
N ALA A 137 -0.41 16.36 -26.90
CA ALA A 137 0.99 16.73 -26.77
C ALA A 137 1.32 18.05 -27.49
N GLU A 138 0.71 18.33 -28.65
CA GLU A 138 0.76 19.63 -29.33
C GLU A 138 0.23 20.77 -28.44
N GLY A 139 -0.92 20.59 -27.80
CA GLY A 139 -1.52 21.58 -26.90
C GLY A 139 -0.68 21.82 -25.63
N VAL A 140 -0.18 20.75 -25.00
CA VAL A 140 0.73 20.86 -23.84
C VAL A 140 2.04 21.53 -24.23
N ARG A 141 2.59 21.22 -25.43
CA ARG A 141 3.80 21.87 -25.95
C ARG A 141 3.59 23.36 -26.16
N TYR A 142 2.45 23.78 -26.70
CA TYR A 142 2.12 25.20 -26.83
C TYR A 142 2.09 25.92 -25.47
N LEU A 143 1.45 25.34 -24.45
CA LEU A 143 1.46 25.90 -23.08
C LEU A 143 2.88 25.96 -22.50
N HIS A 144 3.67 24.89 -22.64
CA HIS A 144 4.99 24.75 -22.04
C HIS A 144 6.07 25.58 -22.74
N ASP A 145 6.25 25.37 -24.04
CA ASP A 145 7.39 25.87 -24.80
C ASP A 145 7.14 27.28 -25.33
N GLU A 146 5.89 27.62 -25.70
CA GLU A 146 5.54 28.91 -26.32
C GLU A 146 5.02 29.95 -25.30
N LEU A 147 4.29 29.53 -24.25
CA LEU A 147 3.69 30.45 -23.26
C LEU A 147 4.30 30.39 -21.84
N ASN A 148 5.19 29.43 -21.57
CA ASN A 148 5.77 29.18 -20.25
C ASN A 148 4.72 28.99 -19.12
N ILE A 149 3.61 28.32 -19.44
CA ILE A 149 2.51 28.01 -18.53
C ILE A 149 2.54 26.52 -18.15
N ALA A 150 2.40 26.23 -16.86
CA ALA A 150 2.05 24.91 -16.36
C ALA A 150 0.54 24.83 -16.11
N HIS A 151 -0.12 23.78 -16.58
CA HIS A 151 -1.56 23.58 -16.46
C HIS A 151 -1.98 23.21 -15.03
N ARG A 152 -1.21 22.34 -14.38
CA ARG A 152 -1.28 21.90 -12.97
C ARG A 152 -2.56 21.13 -12.57
N ASP A 153 -3.44 20.82 -13.53
CA ASP A 153 -4.64 19.98 -13.38
C ASP A 153 -5.04 19.33 -14.71
N LEU A 154 -4.05 18.80 -15.43
CA LEU A 154 -4.24 18.17 -16.74
C LEU A 154 -4.82 16.76 -16.58
N HIS A 155 -6.07 16.55 -16.95
CA HIS A 155 -6.69 15.22 -16.92
C HIS A 155 -7.81 15.09 -17.96
N THR A 156 -8.22 13.87 -18.29
CA THR A 156 -9.18 13.61 -19.39
C THR A 156 -10.60 14.15 -19.20
N LYS A 157 -10.96 14.70 -18.02
CA LYS A 157 -12.17 15.51 -17.82
C LYS A 157 -12.00 17.02 -18.15
N ASN A 158 -10.76 17.51 -18.19
CA ASN A 158 -10.38 18.89 -18.55
C ASN A 158 -9.87 18.97 -20.00
N ILE A 159 -9.81 17.83 -20.69
CA ILE A 159 -9.57 17.74 -22.13
C ILE A 159 -10.92 17.46 -22.79
N LEU A 160 -11.32 18.29 -23.73
CA LEU A 160 -12.58 18.18 -24.48
C LEU A 160 -12.32 17.77 -25.92
N ILE A 161 -13.34 17.22 -26.58
CA ILE A 161 -13.29 16.84 -28.00
C ILE A 161 -14.35 17.64 -28.78
N ASN A 162 -13.92 18.31 -29.85
CA ASN A 162 -14.77 19.07 -30.76
C ASN A 162 -14.48 18.63 -32.19
N ASP A 163 -15.43 17.97 -32.86
CA ASP A 163 -15.26 17.42 -34.21
C ASP A 163 -13.93 16.66 -34.43
N GLY A 164 -13.64 15.71 -33.52
CA GLY A 164 -12.40 14.91 -33.52
C GLY A 164 -11.13 15.66 -33.10
N ASN A 165 -11.21 16.96 -32.81
CA ASN A 165 -10.10 17.77 -32.37
C ASN A 165 -10.06 17.93 -30.85
N VAL A 166 -8.86 17.84 -30.28
CA VAL A 166 -8.58 18.04 -28.86
C VAL A 166 -8.68 19.51 -28.49
N LYS A 167 -9.28 19.79 -27.32
CA LYS A 167 -9.41 21.12 -26.72
C LYS A 167 -9.09 21.04 -25.22
N ILE A 168 -7.88 21.41 -24.82
CA ILE A 168 -7.49 21.52 -23.40
C ILE A 168 -8.22 22.71 -22.75
N SER A 169 -8.72 22.54 -21.53
CA SER A 169 -9.66 23.44 -20.85
C SER A 169 -9.41 23.49 -19.32
N ASP A 170 -10.11 24.40 -18.64
CA ASP A 170 -10.07 24.67 -17.19
C ASP A 170 -8.71 25.14 -16.65
N PHE A 171 -8.40 26.42 -16.91
CA PHE A 171 -7.14 27.06 -16.52
C PHE A 171 -7.15 27.67 -15.11
N GLY A 172 -8.16 27.40 -14.28
CA GLY A 172 -8.30 28.00 -12.95
C GLY A 172 -7.09 27.76 -12.02
N LEU A 173 -6.47 26.58 -12.11
CA LEU A 173 -5.30 26.20 -11.33
C LEU A 173 -3.95 26.43 -12.05
N SER A 174 -3.97 26.83 -13.32
CA SER A 174 -2.77 26.98 -14.13
C SER A 174 -1.90 28.16 -13.68
N LYS A 175 -0.60 28.10 -13.96
CA LYS A 175 0.36 29.15 -13.56
C LYS A 175 1.34 29.45 -14.69
N ASN A 176 1.44 30.72 -15.08
CA ASN A 176 2.60 31.23 -15.83
C ASN A 176 3.82 31.28 -14.89
N LEU A 177 4.92 30.64 -15.28
CA LEU A 177 6.06 30.41 -14.39
C LEU A 177 6.97 31.63 -14.21
N ASP A 178 6.82 32.65 -15.05
CA ASP A 178 7.51 33.94 -14.91
C ASP A 178 6.85 34.86 -13.85
N SER A 179 5.71 34.47 -13.28
CA SER A 179 4.98 35.27 -12.31
C SER A 179 5.48 35.07 -10.86
N ILE A 180 5.68 36.20 -10.17
CA ILE A 180 6.11 36.29 -8.76
C ILE A 180 4.98 35.84 -7.80
N ASP A 181 3.76 35.58 -8.31
CA ASP A 181 2.61 35.17 -7.50
C ASP A 181 2.87 33.89 -6.71
N THR A 182 2.67 33.96 -5.39
CA THR A 182 2.85 32.82 -4.48
C THR A 182 1.80 31.73 -4.74
N SER A 183 2.27 30.50 -4.95
CA SER A 183 1.41 29.34 -5.15
C SER A 183 0.77 28.93 -3.83
N ASN A 184 -0.57 28.86 -3.81
CA ASN A 184 -1.29 28.23 -2.70
C ASN A 184 -0.90 26.75 -2.63
N ASN A 185 -0.43 26.29 -1.47
CA ASN A 185 0.16 24.95 -1.31
C ASN A 185 -0.87 23.82 -1.10
N LYS A 186 -2.16 24.13 -1.18
CA LYS A 186 -3.25 23.14 -1.11
C LYS A 186 -3.16 22.14 -2.26
N ILE A 187 -3.43 20.88 -1.97
CA ILE A 187 -3.55 19.81 -2.97
C ILE A 187 -4.95 19.89 -3.58
N VAL A 188 -5.02 19.97 -4.91
CA VAL A 188 -6.26 20.08 -5.72
C VAL A 188 -6.01 19.34 -7.04
N GLY A 189 -7.06 18.71 -7.58
CA GLY A 189 -7.04 17.96 -8.84
C GLY A 189 -7.54 16.52 -8.68
N ILE A 190 -7.51 15.72 -9.77
CA ILE A 190 -7.91 14.30 -9.74
C ILE A 190 -6.71 13.42 -9.40
N LEU A 191 -6.76 12.75 -8.23
CA LEU A 191 -5.60 12.09 -7.58
C LEU A 191 -4.64 11.31 -8.50
N PRO A 192 -5.07 10.35 -9.36
CA PRO A 192 -4.17 9.69 -10.32
C PRO A 192 -3.25 10.60 -11.13
N PHE A 193 -3.73 11.78 -11.52
CA PHE A 193 -3.06 12.74 -12.40
C PHE A 193 -2.17 13.73 -11.64
N ILE A 194 -2.29 13.82 -10.32
CA ILE A 194 -1.47 14.74 -9.51
C ILE A 194 -0.07 14.15 -9.36
N ASP A 195 0.95 14.97 -9.61
CA ASP A 195 2.37 14.61 -9.46
C ASP A 195 2.64 14.03 -8.05
N PRO A 196 3.21 12.81 -7.92
CA PRO A 196 3.52 12.19 -6.64
C PRO A 196 4.33 13.10 -5.70
N GLN A 197 5.22 13.93 -6.26
CA GLN A 197 6.05 14.84 -5.45
C GLN A 197 5.23 15.85 -4.66
N LYS A 198 4.02 16.21 -5.11
CA LYS A 198 3.16 17.15 -4.39
C LYS A 198 2.57 16.58 -3.09
N PHE A 199 2.52 15.27 -2.98
CA PHE A 199 2.11 14.58 -1.76
C PHE A 199 3.30 14.25 -0.86
N ILE A 200 4.46 13.95 -1.45
CA ILE A 200 5.73 13.67 -0.74
C ILE A 200 6.25 14.91 -0.02
N ASP A 201 6.37 16.04 -0.73
CA ASP A 201 6.71 17.33 -0.15
C ASP A 201 5.55 18.33 -0.35
N LYS A 202 4.93 18.73 0.76
CA LYS A 202 3.87 19.75 0.75
C LYS A 202 4.35 21.09 0.18
N LYS A 203 5.66 21.39 0.25
CA LYS A 203 6.27 22.60 -0.32
C LYS A 203 6.56 22.50 -1.82
N TYR A 204 6.51 21.30 -2.42
CA TYR A 204 6.73 21.11 -3.85
C TYR A 204 5.75 21.96 -4.68
N VAL A 205 6.26 22.66 -5.69
CA VAL A 205 5.45 23.52 -6.57
C VAL A 205 5.26 22.78 -7.89
N LEU A 206 4.00 22.46 -8.22
CA LEU A 206 3.65 21.85 -9.50
C LEU A 206 4.07 22.75 -10.66
N ASP A 207 4.85 22.20 -11.59
CA ASP A 207 5.44 22.88 -12.75
C ASP A 207 5.19 22.11 -14.06
N LYS A 208 5.94 22.42 -15.13
CA LYS A 208 5.82 21.71 -16.42
C LYS A 208 6.06 20.19 -16.28
N SER A 209 7.01 19.77 -15.45
CA SER A 209 7.32 18.35 -15.24
C SER A 209 6.18 17.60 -14.53
N SER A 210 5.36 18.32 -13.74
CA SER A 210 4.12 17.79 -13.17
C SER A 210 3.06 17.55 -14.25
N ASP A 211 2.90 18.45 -15.22
CA ASP A 211 2.00 18.21 -16.35
C ASP A 211 2.46 17.01 -17.20
N ILE A 212 3.78 16.78 -17.33
CA ILE A 212 4.30 15.57 -18.00
C ILE A 212 3.86 14.29 -17.27
N TYR A 213 3.90 14.29 -15.93
CA TYR A 213 3.38 13.16 -15.15
C TYR A 213 1.90 12.94 -15.44
N SER A 214 1.09 14.01 -15.40
CA SER A 214 -0.34 13.95 -15.70
C SER A 214 -0.62 13.47 -17.12
N LEU A 215 0.17 13.91 -18.09
CA LEU A 215 0.11 13.45 -19.49
C LEU A 215 0.38 11.95 -19.61
N GLY A 216 1.34 11.39 -18.86
CA GLY A 216 1.56 9.94 -18.81
C GLY A 216 0.29 9.17 -18.42
N VAL A 217 -0.43 9.67 -17.41
CA VAL A 217 -1.69 9.05 -16.95
C VAL A 217 -2.82 9.23 -17.98
N VAL A 218 -2.88 10.38 -18.68
CA VAL A 218 -3.79 10.60 -19.83
C VAL A 218 -3.52 9.62 -20.98
N LEU A 219 -2.25 9.43 -21.34
CA LEU A 219 -1.85 8.52 -22.42
C LEU A 219 -2.18 7.06 -22.06
N TRP A 220 -1.93 6.63 -20.83
CA TRP A 220 -2.35 5.30 -20.39
C TRP A 220 -3.87 5.12 -20.51
N GLU A 221 -4.67 6.11 -20.08
CA GLU A 221 -6.14 6.04 -20.17
C GLU A 221 -6.64 5.98 -21.63
N ILE A 222 -5.96 6.66 -22.57
CA ILE A 222 -6.24 6.52 -24.01
C ILE A 222 -5.94 5.09 -24.50
N SER A 223 -4.88 4.45 -23.99
CA SER A 223 -4.55 3.05 -24.33
C SER A 223 -5.56 2.05 -23.79
N SER A 224 -5.97 2.21 -22.51
CA SER A 224 -6.81 1.24 -21.81
C SER A 224 -8.31 1.42 -22.04
N CYS A 225 -8.74 2.62 -22.44
CA CYS A 225 -10.13 3.07 -22.42
C CYS A 225 -10.80 2.89 -21.03
N CYS A 226 -10.00 2.90 -19.96
CA CYS A 226 -10.41 2.68 -18.58
C CYS A 226 -9.98 3.86 -17.71
N GLU A 227 -10.72 4.13 -16.64
CA GLU A 227 -10.30 5.14 -15.66
C GLU A 227 -8.98 4.70 -15.01
N PRO A 228 -8.01 5.61 -14.76
CA PRO A 228 -6.81 5.28 -14.00
C PRO A 228 -7.18 4.90 -12.57
N PHE A 229 -6.61 3.78 -12.14
CA PHE A 229 -6.91 3.08 -10.90
C PHE A 229 -8.43 2.86 -10.78
N PRO A 230 -9.05 2.13 -11.73
CA PRO A 230 -10.50 2.07 -11.88
C PRO A 230 -11.16 1.33 -10.71
N ASP A 231 -10.41 0.38 -10.16
CA ASP A 231 -10.84 -0.49 -9.08
C ASP A 231 -10.48 0.11 -7.70
N GLU A 232 -9.65 1.16 -7.64
CA GLU A 232 -9.21 1.82 -6.39
C GLU A 232 -10.11 2.98 -5.98
N GLU A 233 -10.34 3.12 -4.68
CA GLU A 233 -10.91 4.35 -4.16
C GLU A 233 -9.94 5.54 -4.30
N LYS A 234 -10.46 6.65 -4.82
CA LYS A 234 -9.71 7.89 -5.04
C LYS A 234 -9.58 8.68 -3.72
N ASN A 235 -8.78 8.15 -2.80
CA ASN A 235 -8.52 8.70 -1.47
C ASN A 235 -7.01 8.72 -1.12
N TYR A 236 -6.68 8.91 0.16
CA TYR A 236 -5.28 8.97 0.64
C TYR A 236 -4.50 7.66 0.45
N LEU A 237 -5.15 6.49 0.38
CA LEU A 237 -4.48 5.22 0.11
C LEU A 237 -3.93 5.18 -1.32
N LEU A 238 -4.74 5.57 -2.31
CA LEU A 238 -4.28 5.69 -3.70
C LEU A 238 -3.15 6.72 -3.83
N THR A 239 -3.22 7.82 -3.08
CA THR A 239 -2.13 8.79 -2.97
C THR A 239 -0.83 8.13 -2.50
N PHE A 240 -0.89 7.35 -1.40
CA PHE A 240 0.27 6.63 -0.87
C PHE A 240 0.85 5.62 -1.88
N LYS A 241 -0.02 4.85 -2.55
CA LYS A 241 0.35 3.92 -3.63
C LYS A 241 1.13 4.62 -4.76
N ILE A 242 0.57 5.72 -5.28
CA ILE A 242 1.21 6.55 -6.32
C ILE A 242 2.57 7.10 -5.87
N CYS A 243 2.71 7.50 -4.60
CA CYS A 243 4.00 7.95 -4.05
C CYS A 243 5.07 6.84 -3.99
N HIS A 244 4.66 5.58 -3.79
CA HIS A 244 5.57 4.42 -3.76
C HIS A 244 5.85 3.83 -5.14
N GLY A 245 5.48 4.55 -6.21
CA GLY A 245 5.74 4.13 -7.59
C GLY A 245 4.73 3.12 -8.12
N GLU A 246 3.61 2.89 -7.43
CA GLU A 246 2.51 2.08 -7.99
C GLU A 246 1.91 2.82 -9.19
N ARG A 247 1.78 2.10 -10.30
CA ARG A 247 1.34 2.59 -11.60
C ARG A 247 0.49 1.54 -12.27
N GLU A 248 -0.30 2.02 -13.21
CA GLU A 248 -1.15 1.15 -13.99
C GLU A 248 -0.38 0.14 -14.85
N LYS A 249 -0.98 -1.03 -15.04
CA LYS A 249 -0.39 -2.09 -15.85
C LYS A 249 -0.60 -1.80 -17.34
N PRO A 250 0.34 -2.18 -18.22
CA PRO A 250 0.08 -2.18 -19.65
C PRO A 250 -1.09 -3.09 -20.02
N VAL A 251 -1.92 -2.65 -20.97
CA VAL A 251 -3.09 -3.39 -21.45
C VAL A 251 -2.71 -4.19 -22.70
N ASN A 252 -3.21 -5.43 -22.81
CA ASN A 252 -2.99 -6.28 -23.98
C ASN A 252 -3.39 -5.56 -25.28
N GLY A 253 -2.59 -5.71 -26.33
CA GLY A 253 -2.75 -5.01 -27.61
C GLY A 253 -2.18 -3.59 -27.63
N THR A 254 -1.51 -3.11 -26.56
CA THR A 254 -0.85 -1.80 -26.54
C THR A 254 0.52 -1.86 -27.23
N PRO A 255 0.85 -0.95 -28.17
CA PRO A 255 2.16 -0.88 -28.80
C PRO A 255 3.28 -0.64 -27.79
N LEU A 256 4.38 -1.38 -27.90
CA LEU A 256 5.47 -1.34 -26.92
C LEU A 256 6.11 0.05 -26.80
N GLU A 257 6.24 0.77 -27.90
CA GLU A 257 6.74 2.15 -27.92
C GLU A 257 5.79 3.12 -27.20
N TYR A 258 4.48 2.94 -27.34
CA TYR A 258 3.48 3.74 -26.63
C TYR A 258 3.53 3.49 -25.11
N ILE A 259 3.79 2.25 -24.69
CA ILE A 259 4.05 1.90 -23.28
C ILE A 259 5.28 2.65 -22.77
N GLN A 260 6.38 2.69 -23.54
CA GLN A 260 7.60 3.40 -23.15
C GLN A 260 7.36 4.92 -23.00
N ILE A 261 6.52 5.52 -23.84
CA ILE A 261 6.16 6.94 -23.72
C ILE A 261 5.48 7.20 -22.38
N TYR A 262 4.31 6.58 -22.11
CA TYR A 262 3.59 6.90 -20.87
C TYR A 262 4.36 6.46 -19.60
N THR A 263 5.12 5.37 -19.67
CA THR A 263 5.94 4.94 -18.53
C THR A 263 7.14 5.84 -18.24
N SER A 264 7.73 6.48 -19.25
CA SER A 264 8.76 7.51 -19.04
C SER A 264 8.17 8.84 -18.54
N CYS A 265 6.91 9.14 -18.87
CA CYS A 265 6.22 10.34 -18.39
C CYS A 265 5.90 10.30 -16.89
N TRP A 266 5.40 9.17 -16.38
CA TRP A 266 4.92 9.08 -14.99
C TRP A 266 5.97 8.70 -13.93
N GLN A 267 7.25 8.92 -14.23
CA GLN A 267 8.37 8.61 -13.33
C GLN A 267 8.29 9.38 -12.00
N LEU A 268 8.79 8.77 -10.92
CA LEU A 268 8.69 9.34 -9.57
C LEU A 268 9.55 10.60 -9.41
N ASP A 269 10.80 10.57 -9.88
CA ASP A 269 11.66 11.76 -9.98
C ASP A 269 11.22 12.61 -11.20
N PRO A 270 10.84 13.89 -11.02
CA PRO A 270 10.48 14.76 -12.13
C PRO A 270 11.62 15.03 -13.11
N LYS A 271 12.88 14.97 -12.65
CA LYS A 271 14.06 15.33 -13.46
C LYS A 271 14.36 14.33 -14.58
N ILE A 272 13.87 13.10 -14.47
CA ILE A 272 14.06 12.05 -15.49
C ILE A 272 12.87 11.92 -16.45
N ARG A 273 11.80 12.70 -16.26
CA ARG A 273 10.67 12.76 -17.19
C ARG A 273 11.09 13.45 -18.49
N PRO A 274 10.67 12.98 -19.68
CA PRO A 274 11.04 13.60 -20.95
C PRO A 274 10.37 14.98 -21.13
N SER A 275 10.98 15.86 -21.91
CA SER A 275 10.32 17.10 -22.34
C SER A 275 9.13 16.80 -23.26
N ILE A 276 8.14 17.69 -23.28
CA ILE A 276 6.96 17.55 -24.12
C ILE A 276 7.30 17.48 -25.62
N SER A 277 8.30 18.26 -26.05
CA SER A 277 8.81 18.24 -27.42
C SER A 277 9.43 16.87 -27.78
N LYS A 278 10.12 16.20 -26.84
CA LYS A 278 10.61 14.81 -27.03
C LYS A 278 9.46 13.80 -27.09
N ILE A 279 8.45 13.94 -26.22
CA ILE A 279 7.25 13.08 -26.25
C ILE A 279 6.55 13.18 -27.61
N LEU A 280 6.35 14.40 -28.11
CA LEU A 280 5.71 14.65 -29.39
C LEU A 280 6.49 14.03 -30.56
N THR A 281 7.83 14.14 -30.58
CA THR A 281 8.67 13.49 -31.58
C THR A 281 8.49 11.97 -31.58
N ILE A 282 8.52 11.34 -30.40
CA ILE A 282 8.33 9.88 -30.30
C ILE A 282 6.91 9.50 -30.73
N LEU A 283 5.88 10.20 -30.24
CA LEU A 283 4.48 9.97 -30.63
C LEU A 283 4.26 10.05 -32.14
N GLN A 284 4.94 10.95 -32.85
CA GLN A 284 4.86 11.04 -34.30
C GLN A 284 5.52 9.83 -34.98
N SER A 285 6.66 9.36 -34.49
CA SER A 285 7.41 8.24 -35.06
C SER A 285 6.92 6.83 -34.69
N VAL A 286 6.00 6.66 -33.73
CA VAL A 286 5.58 5.31 -33.25
C VAL A 286 5.11 4.40 -34.39
N SER A 287 5.64 3.16 -34.41
CA SER A 287 5.17 2.04 -35.23
C SER A 287 4.20 1.14 -34.44
N PHE A 288 3.26 0.51 -35.15
CA PHE A 288 2.23 -0.36 -34.56
C PHE A 288 2.52 -1.86 -34.73
N GLU A 289 3.68 -2.23 -35.27
CA GLU A 289 4.04 -3.62 -35.61
C GLU A 289 4.29 -4.52 -34.38
N SER A 290 4.61 -3.95 -33.21
CA SER A 290 4.85 -4.71 -31.98
C SER A 290 3.88 -4.32 -30.87
N VAL A 291 3.02 -5.28 -30.49
CA VAL A 291 2.00 -5.12 -29.44
C VAL A 291 2.32 -5.98 -28.22
N PHE A 292 1.86 -5.56 -27.05
CA PHE A 292 2.01 -6.29 -25.80
C PHE A 292 0.96 -7.40 -25.66
N GLU A 293 1.38 -8.66 -25.54
CA GLU A 293 0.48 -9.83 -25.48
C GLU A 293 0.39 -10.52 -24.09
N GLY A 294 1.22 -10.12 -23.11
CA GLY A 294 1.37 -10.78 -21.78
C GLY A 294 2.40 -11.92 -21.78
N ASP A 295 3.08 -12.29 -20.68
CA ASP A 295 3.10 -11.80 -19.30
C ASP A 295 4.34 -10.90 -19.00
N ILE A 296 4.24 -10.00 -18.00
CA ILE A 296 5.42 -9.30 -17.44
C ILE A 296 5.48 -9.49 -15.92
N GLU A 297 6.45 -10.29 -15.45
CA GLU A 297 6.88 -10.29 -14.05
C GLU A 297 7.65 -9.00 -13.72
N SER A 298 6.92 -7.97 -13.27
CA SER A 298 7.41 -6.68 -12.78
C SER A 298 8.15 -5.79 -13.82
N PRO A 299 8.04 -4.46 -13.71
CA PRO A 299 8.81 -3.55 -14.56
C PRO A 299 10.28 -3.53 -14.09
N LYS A 300 11.10 -4.45 -14.62
CA LYS A 300 12.55 -4.25 -14.65
C LYS A 300 12.84 -2.91 -15.34
N LYS A 301 13.85 -2.19 -14.86
CA LYS A 301 14.30 -0.92 -15.45
C LYS A 301 14.53 -1.08 -16.96
N TYR A 302 13.63 -0.54 -17.78
CA TYR A 302 13.92 -0.22 -19.17
C TYR A 302 14.86 0.99 -19.20
N LEU A 303 16.14 0.72 -18.96
CA LEU A 303 17.20 1.69 -19.23
C LEU A 303 17.21 1.95 -20.73
N LEU A 304 17.08 3.22 -21.11
CA LEU A 304 17.40 3.67 -22.46
C LEU A 304 18.89 3.36 -22.71
N SER A 305 19.17 2.39 -23.57
CA SER A 305 20.50 2.26 -24.16
C SER A 305 20.80 3.54 -24.94
N PRO A 306 21.90 4.26 -24.67
CA PRO A 306 22.28 5.41 -25.49
C PRO A 306 22.64 4.93 -26.90
N PRO A 307 22.43 5.76 -27.95
CA PRO A 307 22.74 5.38 -29.32
C PRO A 307 24.25 5.10 -29.47
N SER A 308 24.54 4.07 -30.27
CA SER A 308 25.88 3.56 -30.51
C SER A 308 26.79 4.58 -31.21
N VAL A 309 27.81 5.06 -30.48
CA VAL A 309 28.96 5.71 -31.10
C VAL A 309 29.94 4.63 -31.56
N THR A 310 30.27 4.65 -32.85
CA THR A 310 31.19 3.71 -33.49
C THR A 310 32.64 4.03 -33.17
N SER A 311 33.39 3.06 -32.65
CA SER A 311 34.84 2.99 -32.85
C SER A 311 35.32 1.54 -32.73
N ASN A 312 36.08 1.10 -33.74
CA ASN A 312 36.64 -0.25 -33.81
C ASN A 312 37.81 -0.39 -32.82
N HIS A 313 38.03 -1.59 -32.25
CA HIS A 313 39.17 -2.44 -32.67
C HIS A 313 39.22 -3.81 -31.94
N SER A 314 39.09 -4.87 -32.74
CA SER A 314 39.80 -6.16 -32.69
C SER A 314 40.08 -6.91 -31.36
N THR A 315 39.46 -8.10 -31.24
CA THR A 315 40.03 -9.42 -30.82
C THR A 315 40.86 -9.49 -29.52
N SER A 316 40.62 -10.37 -28.54
CA SER A 316 40.07 -11.75 -28.56
C SER A 316 39.58 -12.19 -27.15
N GLU A 317 38.96 -13.35 -26.83
CA GLU A 317 38.49 -14.53 -27.60
C GLU A 317 37.34 -15.32 -26.86
N TYR A 318 37.22 -16.64 -27.10
CA TYR A 318 36.25 -17.64 -26.58
C TYR A 318 35.80 -17.52 -25.10
N SER A 319 34.48 -17.56 -24.75
CA SER A 319 33.43 -18.59 -24.95
C SER A 319 33.58 -19.81 -24.01
N SER A 320 32.78 -19.98 -22.95
CA SER A 320 31.33 -20.30 -22.85
C SER A 320 30.98 -21.80 -23.00
N GLY A 321 30.03 -22.30 -22.21
CA GLY A 321 29.50 -23.68 -22.32
C GLY A 321 28.89 -24.27 -21.03
N ILE A 322 27.56 -24.41 -20.99
CA ILE A 322 26.79 -25.25 -20.06
C ILE A 322 25.89 -26.18 -20.92
N SER A 323 25.55 -27.37 -20.39
CA SER A 323 24.53 -28.32 -20.91
C SER A 323 24.93 -29.19 -22.13
N LEU A 324 24.52 -30.47 -22.30
CA LEU A 324 23.55 -31.36 -21.62
C LEU A 324 23.87 -32.87 -21.86
N LEU A 325 23.36 -33.76 -20.97
CA LEU A 325 22.88 -35.16 -21.16
C LEU A 325 23.77 -36.31 -21.70
N ILE A 326 23.65 -37.49 -21.05
CA ILE A 326 23.30 -38.84 -21.62
C ILE A 326 23.11 -39.86 -20.46
N ILE A 327 22.26 -40.89 -20.65
CA ILE A 327 22.00 -42.06 -19.78
C ILE A 327 22.23 -43.34 -20.63
N PRO A 328 22.60 -44.54 -20.09
CA PRO A 328 21.58 -45.50 -19.60
C PRO A 328 22.00 -46.52 -18.49
N ASP A 329 20.98 -47.07 -17.80
CA ASP A 329 20.76 -48.43 -17.21
C ASP A 329 21.92 -49.33 -16.69
N ASN A 330 21.81 -49.86 -15.44
CA ASN A 330 21.15 -51.17 -15.17
C ASN A 330 21.15 -51.69 -13.70
N ILE A 331 20.10 -52.48 -13.36
CA ILE A 331 20.01 -53.64 -12.42
C ILE A 331 19.92 -53.49 -10.86
N ASN A 332 18.70 -53.82 -10.38
CA ASN A 332 18.25 -54.56 -9.17
C ASN A 332 18.57 -54.20 -7.69
N ILE A 333 17.51 -54.31 -6.89
CA ILE A 333 17.34 -54.22 -5.43
C ILE A 333 16.60 -55.51 -4.99
N PRO A 334 16.91 -56.20 -3.86
CA PRO A 334 16.05 -56.14 -2.64
C PRO A 334 16.72 -56.59 -1.30
N PRO A 335 16.01 -56.58 -0.14
CA PRO A 335 14.90 -55.73 0.32
C PRO A 335 15.12 -55.13 1.74
N LYS A 336 14.14 -54.32 2.19
CA LYS A 336 13.99 -53.85 3.59
C LYS A 336 13.73 -54.98 4.60
N LYS A 337 13.96 -54.70 5.89
CA LYS A 337 13.16 -55.24 7.01
C LYS A 337 12.73 -54.11 7.94
N ASP A 338 11.43 -54.06 8.25
CA ASP A 338 10.85 -53.29 9.35
C ASP A 338 11.01 -54.04 10.69
N ILE A 339 10.95 -53.32 11.82
CA ILE A 339 10.41 -53.76 13.14
C ILE A 339 10.30 -52.54 14.09
N SER A 340 9.39 -52.63 15.05
CA SER A 340 8.82 -51.55 15.87
C SER A 340 9.43 -51.32 17.28
N ASN A 341 9.26 -50.08 17.78
CA ASN A 341 9.07 -49.64 19.19
C ASN A 341 10.14 -49.86 20.29
N SER A 342 10.59 -48.72 20.87
CA SER A 342 10.88 -48.47 22.33
C SER A 342 12.16 -49.06 22.97
N PRO A 343 12.79 -48.42 24.00
CA PRO A 343 13.00 -46.99 24.26
C PRO A 343 14.49 -46.64 24.60
N ASN A 344 14.80 -45.35 24.83
CA ASN A 344 15.96 -44.82 25.56
C ASN A 344 17.38 -45.39 25.30
N SER A 345 18.16 -44.70 24.45
CA SER A 345 19.43 -44.05 24.85
C SER A 345 20.15 -43.47 23.62
N PHE A 346 19.85 -42.21 23.26
CA PHE A 346 20.75 -41.49 22.36
C PHE A 346 22.03 -41.15 23.13
N SER A 347 23.12 -41.84 22.80
CA SER A 347 24.46 -41.47 23.24
C SER A 347 24.76 -40.08 22.71
N ALA A 348 24.80 -39.09 23.61
CA ALA A 348 25.19 -37.74 23.24
C ALA A 348 26.65 -37.74 22.77
N ASN A 349 26.88 -37.42 21.49
CA ASN A 349 28.22 -37.17 20.98
C ASN A 349 28.74 -35.89 21.67
N THR A 350 29.61 -36.08 22.67
CA THR A 350 30.33 -35.00 23.34
C THR A 350 31.55 -34.61 22.51
N THR A 351 31.53 -33.40 21.95
CA THR A 351 32.67 -32.86 21.19
C THR A 351 33.48 -31.93 22.08
N ILE A 352 34.79 -31.92 21.86
CA ILE A 352 35.74 -31.09 22.60
C ILE A 352 35.95 -29.78 21.84
N CYS A 353 35.80 -28.64 22.51
CA CYS A 353 36.08 -27.34 21.93
C CYS A 353 37.58 -27.19 21.66
N LYS A 354 37.96 -26.97 20.39
CA LYS A 354 39.36 -26.79 19.98
C LYS A 354 40.05 -25.57 20.62
N ARG A 355 39.30 -24.60 21.15
CA ARG A 355 39.83 -23.37 21.78
C ARG A 355 40.06 -23.48 23.28
N CYS A 356 39.12 -24.04 24.05
CA CYS A 356 39.24 -24.14 25.51
C CYS A 356 39.39 -25.56 26.07
N GLY A 357 39.34 -26.60 25.23
CA GLY A 357 39.44 -28.00 25.64
C GLY A 357 38.23 -28.55 26.39
N GLN A 358 37.17 -27.76 26.61
CA GLN A 358 35.97 -28.19 27.31
C GLN A 358 35.05 -29.04 26.42
N GLN A 359 34.37 -30.02 27.02
CA GLN A 359 33.34 -30.80 26.35
C GLN A 359 32.05 -29.98 26.22
N PHE A 360 31.38 -30.09 25.07
CA PHE A 360 30.06 -29.51 24.82
C PHE A 360 29.19 -30.49 24.01
N MET A 361 27.87 -30.27 24.01
CA MET A 361 26.92 -31.11 23.27
C MET A 361 26.91 -30.70 21.79
N ASP A 362 27.28 -31.62 20.90
CA ASP A 362 27.64 -31.27 19.52
C ASP A 362 26.46 -31.29 18.54
N HIS A 363 25.73 -30.18 18.50
CA HIS A 363 24.72 -29.95 17.46
C HIS A 363 25.04 -28.74 16.57
N TYR A 364 26.06 -27.92 16.91
CA TYR A 364 26.25 -26.60 16.30
C TYR A 364 27.70 -26.12 16.13
N TRP A 365 28.72 -26.91 16.49
CA TRP A 365 30.13 -26.46 16.49
C TRP A 365 30.38 -25.15 17.28
N TRP A 366 29.57 -24.91 18.31
CA TRP A 366 29.51 -23.66 19.07
C TRP A 366 29.81 -23.92 20.55
N CYS A 367 30.74 -23.15 21.12
CA CYS A 367 31.14 -23.28 22.52
C CYS A 367 30.74 -22.03 23.31
N GLN A 368 29.71 -22.17 24.15
CA GLN A 368 29.18 -21.13 25.03
C GLN A 368 30.27 -20.37 25.79
N ILE A 369 31.21 -21.08 26.42
CA ILE A 369 32.29 -20.49 27.22
C ILE A 369 33.21 -19.61 26.36
N CYS A 370 33.63 -20.09 25.19
CA CYS A 370 34.50 -19.33 24.30
C CYS A 370 33.77 -18.11 23.68
N GLU A 371 32.50 -18.26 23.36
CA GLU A 371 31.69 -17.19 22.79
C GLU A 371 31.45 -16.09 23.83
N ALA A 372 31.02 -16.47 25.05
CA ALA A 372 30.82 -15.54 26.17
C ALA A 372 32.10 -14.76 26.51
N GLN A 373 33.27 -15.42 26.54
CA GLN A 373 34.55 -14.75 26.72
C GLN A 373 34.84 -13.75 25.58
N THR A 374 34.57 -14.13 24.32
CA THR A 374 34.81 -13.25 23.15
C THR A 374 33.92 -12.02 23.19
N PHE A 375 32.67 -12.16 23.64
CA PHE A 375 31.79 -11.02 23.90
C PHE A 375 32.31 -10.16 25.05
N GLN A 376 32.74 -10.78 26.16
CA GLN A 376 33.26 -10.07 27.32
C GLN A 376 34.50 -9.23 27.00
N ASP A 377 35.39 -9.75 26.15
CA ASP A 377 36.58 -9.04 25.65
C ASP A 377 36.19 -7.81 24.78
N ASP A 378 35.04 -7.87 24.08
CA ASP A 378 34.53 -6.81 23.18
C ASP A 378 33.62 -5.77 23.86
N PHE A 379 33.14 -6.00 25.09
CA PHE A 379 32.23 -5.10 25.82
C PHE A 379 32.77 -3.68 26.06
N SER A 380 34.07 -3.47 25.89
CA SER A 380 34.73 -2.16 25.99
C SER A 380 34.70 -1.36 24.68
N ASN A 381 34.47 -2.03 23.54
CA ASN A 381 34.52 -1.43 22.20
C ASN A 381 33.18 -0.81 21.76
N TRP A 382 32.08 -1.09 22.46
CA TRP A 382 30.76 -0.54 22.13
C TRP A 382 29.91 -0.26 23.37
N THR A 383 28.99 0.70 23.22
CA THR A 383 27.87 0.96 24.11
C THR A 383 26.74 1.56 23.29
N SER A 384 25.50 1.28 23.67
CA SER A 384 24.31 1.93 23.11
C SER A 384 24.12 3.37 23.59
N GLY A 385 24.73 3.71 24.74
CA GLY A 385 24.45 4.94 25.49
C GLY A 385 23.30 4.82 26.49
N ASP A 386 22.58 3.69 26.49
CA ASP A 386 21.55 3.34 27.47
C ASP A 386 22.01 2.15 28.31
N LYS A 387 21.89 2.25 29.64
CA LYS A 387 22.44 1.24 30.56
C LYS A 387 21.62 -0.04 30.59
N ASP A 388 20.29 0.08 30.53
CA ASP A 388 19.39 -1.06 30.63
C ASP A 388 19.43 -1.87 29.33
N LEU A 389 19.58 -1.18 28.19
CA LEU A 389 19.80 -1.82 26.89
C LEU A 389 21.19 -2.49 26.80
N ASP A 390 22.25 -1.82 27.28
CA ASP A 390 23.58 -2.42 27.36
C ASP A 390 23.58 -3.69 28.23
N GLU A 391 22.96 -3.62 29.41
CA GLU A 391 22.83 -4.76 30.32
C GLU A 391 22.02 -5.89 29.69
N LEU A 392 20.89 -5.61 29.04
CA LEU A 392 20.09 -6.60 28.32
C LEU A 392 20.91 -7.33 27.25
N ILE A 393 21.63 -6.59 26.40
CA ILE A 393 22.44 -7.18 25.32
C ILE A 393 23.57 -8.03 25.92
N LYS A 394 24.34 -7.48 26.85
CA LYS A 394 25.50 -8.14 27.48
C LYS A 394 25.06 -9.41 28.24
N ASN A 395 23.97 -9.34 29.01
CA ASN A 395 23.41 -10.50 29.70
C ASN A 395 22.90 -11.57 28.72
N SER A 396 22.29 -11.18 27.58
CA SER A 396 21.88 -12.15 26.55
C SER A 396 23.07 -12.88 25.92
N GLN A 397 24.17 -12.17 25.69
CA GLN A 397 25.39 -12.70 25.07
C GLN A 397 26.16 -13.66 25.99
N LEU A 398 26.26 -13.35 27.30
CA LEU A 398 26.91 -14.22 28.28
C LEU A 398 26.09 -15.49 28.59
N ASN A 399 24.76 -15.36 28.67
CA ASN A 399 23.86 -16.43 29.08
C ASN A 399 23.24 -17.22 27.91
N ALA A 400 23.68 -16.96 26.67
CA ALA A 400 23.25 -17.71 25.49
C ALA A 400 23.42 -19.22 25.71
N THR A 401 22.43 -20.03 25.28
CA THR A 401 22.44 -21.50 25.41
C THR A 401 22.47 -22.23 24.05
N LYS A 402 22.19 -21.50 22.97
CA LYS A 402 22.21 -21.94 21.57
C LYS A 402 22.96 -20.90 20.73
N PRO A 403 23.58 -21.25 19.59
CA PRO A 403 23.99 -20.24 18.61
C PRO A 403 22.79 -19.35 18.26
N ASN A 404 23.02 -18.06 18.14
CA ASN A 404 21.98 -17.05 17.88
C ASN A 404 20.94 -16.82 19.00
N SER A 405 21.06 -17.42 20.21
CA SER A 405 20.16 -17.12 21.34
C SER A 405 20.52 -15.84 22.12
N TYR A 406 20.94 -14.79 21.42
CA TYR A 406 21.37 -13.51 21.98
C TYR A 406 21.09 -12.34 21.02
N PHE A 407 21.25 -11.12 21.52
CA PHE A 407 21.19 -9.89 20.73
C PHE A 407 22.59 -9.39 20.32
N GLU A 408 22.71 -8.76 19.15
CA GLU A 408 23.90 -8.01 18.75
C GLU A 408 23.67 -6.49 18.89
N TRP A 409 24.70 -5.74 19.31
CA TRP A 409 24.73 -4.30 19.05
C TRP A 409 25.28 -4.07 17.64
N VAL A 410 24.51 -3.40 16.78
CA VAL A 410 24.88 -3.18 15.38
C VAL A 410 25.09 -1.69 15.12
N ASN A 411 26.29 -1.32 14.70
CA ASN A 411 26.59 0.06 14.32
C ASN A 411 25.72 0.49 13.13
N TYR A 412 25.09 1.66 13.22
CA TYR A 412 24.09 2.10 12.23
C TYR A 412 24.64 2.24 10.80
N ASN A 413 25.95 2.52 10.67
CA ASN A 413 26.66 2.57 9.39
C ASN A 413 26.84 1.20 8.70
N ARG A 414 26.37 0.10 9.31
CA ARG A 414 26.31 -1.24 8.70
C ARG A 414 24.98 -1.49 7.96
N PHE A 415 24.07 -0.51 7.94
CA PHE A 415 22.83 -0.57 7.19
C PHE A 415 22.87 0.34 5.96
N GLU A 416 22.48 -0.20 4.81
CA GLU A 416 22.29 0.53 3.56
C GLU A 416 20.86 0.37 3.04
N ASN A 417 20.49 1.18 2.04
CA ASN A 417 19.17 1.11 1.39
C ASN A 417 18.02 1.22 2.40
N ILE A 418 18.17 2.10 3.39
CA ILE A 418 17.22 2.31 4.48
C ILE A 418 15.99 3.06 3.91
N ILE A 419 14.91 2.32 3.68
CA ILE A 419 13.66 2.81 3.10
C ILE A 419 12.59 2.78 4.19
N GLN A 420 11.98 3.92 4.51
CA GLN A 420 10.85 3.97 5.44
C GLN A 420 9.65 3.25 4.81
N ILE A 421 9.12 2.23 5.48
CA ILE A 421 7.94 1.47 5.01
C ILE A 421 6.67 1.87 5.76
N ILE A 422 6.78 2.28 7.02
CA ILE A 422 5.68 2.79 7.84
C ILE A 422 6.16 4.04 8.58
N LYS A 423 5.36 5.11 8.52
CA LYS A 423 5.54 6.35 9.27
C LYS A 423 4.27 6.61 10.10
N GLY A 424 4.21 6.01 11.29
CA GLY A 424 3.13 6.24 12.24
C GLY A 424 3.39 7.46 13.13
N SER A 425 2.38 7.84 13.91
CA SER A 425 2.52 8.82 15.00
C SER A 425 3.28 8.28 16.22
N TYR A 426 3.39 6.96 16.35
CA TYR A 426 3.93 6.28 17.53
C TYR A 426 5.15 5.39 17.25
N CYS A 427 5.36 4.97 15.99
CA CYS A 427 6.47 4.09 15.59
C CYS A 427 6.84 4.36 14.12
N GLU A 428 8.14 4.35 13.82
CA GLU A 428 8.67 4.37 12.47
C GLU A 428 9.31 3.01 12.15
N ILE A 429 8.97 2.44 10.99
CA ILE A 429 9.51 1.15 10.54
C ILE A 429 10.17 1.35 9.19
N TYR A 430 11.39 0.85 9.07
CA TYR A 430 12.21 0.90 7.88
C TYR A 430 12.56 -0.51 7.42
N LYS A 431 12.67 -0.71 6.11
CA LYS A 431 13.34 -1.86 5.51
C LYS A 431 14.77 -1.43 5.17
N ALA A 432 15.76 -2.27 5.47
CA ALA A 432 17.15 -1.99 5.18
C ALA A 432 17.94 -3.24 4.81
N THR A 433 19.11 -3.05 4.19
CA THR A 433 20.11 -4.09 3.96
C THR A 433 21.15 -4.03 5.07
N TRP A 434 21.27 -5.07 5.89
CA TRP A 434 22.38 -5.20 6.83
C TRP A 434 23.58 -5.83 6.12
N LEU A 435 24.67 -5.08 5.99
CA LEU A 435 25.84 -5.45 5.17
C LEU A 435 26.60 -6.67 5.69
N ASP A 436 26.74 -6.82 7.01
CA ASP A 436 27.49 -7.92 7.60
C ASP A 436 26.75 -9.25 7.47
N GLY A 437 25.43 -9.22 7.55
CA GLY A 437 24.59 -10.41 7.60
C GLY A 437 24.49 -11.04 8.99
N ILE A 438 23.70 -12.11 9.07
CA ILE A 438 23.47 -12.88 10.30
C ILE A 438 24.62 -13.86 10.51
N ARG A 439 25.03 -14.12 11.75
CA ARG A 439 26.03 -15.17 12.07
C ARG A 439 25.47 -16.56 11.74
N GLU A 440 26.23 -17.35 10.99
CA GLU A 440 25.86 -18.72 10.59
C GLU A 440 26.63 -19.76 11.40
N LYS A 441 27.96 -19.73 11.31
CA LYS A 441 28.85 -20.72 11.94
C LYS A 441 30.18 -20.10 12.36
N TRP A 442 30.77 -20.66 13.41
CA TRP A 442 32.14 -20.36 13.79
C TRP A 442 33.12 -21.07 12.86
N ASP A 443 34.12 -20.35 12.35
CA ASP A 443 35.24 -20.92 11.62
C ASP A 443 36.42 -21.18 12.56
N ASN A 444 36.82 -22.45 12.66
CA ASN A 444 37.92 -22.89 13.51
C ASN A 444 39.31 -22.59 12.93
N GLU A 445 39.43 -22.27 11.63
CA GLU A 445 40.70 -21.97 10.97
C GLU A 445 40.98 -20.46 10.97
N THR A 446 39.99 -19.64 10.61
CA THR A 446 40.14 -18.18 10.61
C THR A 446 39.87 -17.53 11.97
N HIS A 447 39.29 -18.28 12.92
CA HIS A 447 38.86 -17.80 14.24
C HIS A 447 37.87 -16.62 14.15
N GLN A 448 36.95 -16.68 13.19
CA GLN A 448 35.93 -15.66 12.96
C GLN A 448 34.55 -16.30 12.72
N TRP A 449 33.50 -15.50 12.89
CA TRP A 449 32.15 -15.89 12.50
C TRP A 449 31.93 -15.72 11.01
N VAL A 450 31.56 -16.81 10.34
CA VAL A 450 30.98 -16.75 8.99
C VAL A 450 29.59 -16.14 9.12
N ARG A 451 29.29 -15.14 8.29
CA ARG A 451 27.98 -14.49 8.20
C ARG A 451 27.36 -14.67 6.82
N THR A 452 26.03 -14.55 6.75
CA THR A 452 25.21 -14.69 5.51
C THR A 452 25.57 -13.73 4.38
N LYS A 453 26.42 -12.70 4.62
CA LYS A 453 26.61 -11.52 3.76
C LYS A 453 25.31 -10.67 3.68
N PRO A 454 25.23 -9.59 2.86
CA PRO A 454 24.12 -8.62 2.92
C PRO A 454 22.72 -9.24 2.90
N VAL A 455 21.93 -8.95 3.94
CA VAL A 455 20.59 -9.53 4.14
C VAL A 455 19.54 -8.44 4.37
N GLN A 456 18.30 -8.69 3.94
CA GLN A 456 17.18 -7.78 4.18
C GLN A 456 16.67 -7.93 5.62
N ILE A 457 16.58 -6.81 6.33
CA ILE A 457 16.05 -6.72 7.70
C ILE A 457 15.01 -5.61 7.80
N ILE A 458 14.32 -5.57 8.94
CA ILE A 458 13.46 -4.47 9.36
C ILE A 458 14.14 -3.74 10.52
N LEU A 459 14.22 -2.40 10.45
CA LEU A 459 14.54 -1.53 11.58
C LEU A 459 13.23 -0.95 12.12
N ARG A 460 12.81 -1.38 13.32
CA ARG A 460 11.59 -0.87 13.97
C ARG A 460 11.95 0.02 15.15
N GLU A 461 11.50 1.27 15.15
CA GLU A 461 11.75 2.20 16.25
C GLU A 461 11.09 1.70 17.54
N PHE A 462 11.83 1.79 18.65
CA PHE A 462 11.30 1.57 19.99
C PHE A 462 11.76 2.69 20.93
N ARG A 463 10.93 2.99 21.93
CA ARG A 463 11.21 3.92 23.03
C ARG A 463 10.55 3.40 24.30
N PHE A 464 10.80 4.06 25.42
CA PHE A 464 10.34 3.75 26.78
C PHE A 464 11.18 2.71 27.56
N GLU A 465 11.36 3.00 28.84
CA GLU A 465 12.06 2.18 29.84
C GLU A 465 11.29 0.89 30.18
N SER A 466 9.95 0.92 30.03
CA SER A 466 9.09 -0.27 30.11
C SER A 466 9.32 -1.23 28.93
N THR A 467 9.50 -0.68 27.72
CA THR A 467 9.72 -1.49 26.51
C THR A 467 10.99 -2.32 26.58
N ILE A 468 12.12 -1.79 27.09
CA ILE A 468 13.39 -2.53 27.20
C ILE A 468 13.22 -3.85 27.96
N LYS A 469 12.40 -3.87 29.03
CA LYS A 469 12.13 -5.06 29.84
C LYS A 469 11.41 -6.16 29.06
N ASN A 470 10.57 -5.80 28.09
CA ASN A 470 9.86 -6.73 27.22
C ASN A 470 10.71 -7.22 26.02
N LEU A 471 11.78 -6.52 25.64
CA LEU A 471 12.60 -6.91 24.48
C LEU A 471 13.19 -8.33 24.62
N LYS A 472 13.49 -8.78 25.84
CA LYS A 472 13.98 -10.15 26.13
C LYS A 472 13.04 -11.26 25.65
N LEU A 473 11.74 -10.98 25.48
CA LEU A 473 10.76 -11.94 24.98
C LEU A 473 11.07 -12.45 23.56
N HIS A 474 11.81 -11.67 22.75
CA HIS A 474 12.29 -12.12 21.43
C HIS A 474 13.36 -13.23 21.49
N LEU A 475 13.88 -13.57 22.68
CA LEU A 475 14.77 -14.72 22.93
C LEU A 475 14.10 -15.82 23.75
N GLU A 476 13.14 -15.46 24.61
CA GLU A 476 12.46 -16.40 25.53
C GLU A 476 11.27 -17.13 24.89
N ILE A 477 10.60 -16.53 23.90
CA ILE A 477 9.36 -17.05 23.31
C ILE A 477 9.64 -17.63 21.91
N GLU A 478 9.20 -18.86 21.64
CA GLU A 478 9.25 -19.46 20.29
C GLU A 478 8.08 -19.01 19.40
N ASN A 479 8.21 -19.14 18.07
CA ASN A 479 7.24 -18.70 17.06
C ASN A 479 6.94 -17.18 17.01
N VAL A 480 7.79 -16.33 17.59
CA VAL A 480 7.70 -14.86 17.46
C VAL A 480 8.67 -14.32 16.41
N ILE A 481 8.48 -13.07 15.96
CA ILE A 481 9.39 -12.47 14.98
C ILE A 481 10.79 -12.34 15.58
N ARG A 482 11.80 -12.92 14.90
CA ARG A 482 13.17 -12.92 15.42
C ARG A 482 13.76 -11.51 15.40
N CYS A 483 14.18 -11.04 16.57
CA CYS A 483 15.08 -9.90 16.73
C CYS A 483 16.53 -10.41 16.75
N TYR A 484 17.39 -9.82 15.92
CA TYR A 484 18.84 -10.09 15.89
C TYR A 484 19.61 -9.21 16.86
N GLY A 485 19.06 -8.05 17.24
CA GLY A 485 19.82 -7.03 17.94
C GLY A 485 19.24 -5.64 17.82
N PHE A 486 20.03 -4.64 18.17
CA PHE A 486 19.62 -3.23 18.26
C PHE A 486 20.65 -2.30 17.63
N THR A 487 20.20 -1.08 17.30
CA THR A 487 21.04 -0.01 16.78
C THR A 487 20.49 1.35 17.20
N GLN A 488 21.31 2.41 17.14
CA GLN A 488 20.88 3.79 17.30
C GLN A 488 21.27 4.59 16.05
N ASN A 489 20.33 5.33 15.46
CA ASN A 489 20.66 6.29 14.42
C ASN A 489 21.47 7.45 15.05
N PRO A 490 22.71 7.73 14.59
CA PRO A 490 23.61 8.68 15.24
C PRO A 490 23.16 10.13 15.10
N GLU A 491 22.33 10.46 14.11
CA GLU A 491 21.79 11.80 13.86
C GLU A 491 20.54 12.06 14.69
N THR A 492 19.57 11.13 14.67
CA THR A 492 18.27 11.30 15.33
C THR A 492 18.25 10.86 16.79
N LYS A 493 19.28 10.11 17.24
CA LYS A 493 19.39 9.45 18.55
C LYS A 493 18.26 8.46 18.87
N ARG A 494 17.51 8.03 17.85
CA ARG A 494 16.45 7.02 17.98
C ARG A 494 17.04 5.61 17.97
N TYR A 495 16.51 4.74 18.82
CA TYR A 495 16.86 3.32 18.86
C TYR A 495 15.93 2.48 17.98
N TYR A 496 16.47 1.44 17.37
CA TYR A 496 15.76 0.54 16.48
C TYR A 496 16.08 -0.92 16.79
N MET A 497 15.07 -1.77 16.78
CA MET A 497 15.21 -3.24 16.76
C MET A 497 15.56 -3.69 15.34
N VAL A 498 16.49 -4.64 15.22
CA VAL A 498 16.91 -5.26 13.96
C VAL A 498 16.18 -6.61 13.81
N LEU A 499 15.07 -6.62 13.09
CA LEU A 499 14.14 -7.76 12.99
C LEU A 499 14.27 -8.53 11.66
N LYS A 500 13.93 -9.83 11.67
CA LYS A 500 13.80 -10.68 10.45
C LYS A 500 12.81 -10.06 9.46
N TYR A 501 13.18 -10.03 8.18
CA TYR A 501 12.27 -9.63 7.11
C TYR A 501 11.29 -10.76 6.75
N ALA A 502 10.00 -10.56 7.03
CA ALA A 502 8.91 -11.44 6.64
C ALA A 502 8.51 -11.16 5.17
N ASN A 503 8.84 -12.07 4.25
CA ASN A 503 8.77 -11.83 2.81
C ASN A 503 7.33 -11.83 2.24
N CYS A 504 6.33 -12.33 2.97
CA CYS A 504 4.92 -12.29 2.57
C CYS A 504 4.14 -11.10 3.14
N GLY A 505 4.75 -10.28 4.01
CA GLY A 505 4.09 -9.16 4.68
C GLY A 505 3.29 -9.58 5.91
N ASN A 506 2.30 -8.76 6.30
CA ASN A 506 1.39 -9.09 7.39
C ASN A 506 0.29 -10.08 6.96
N PHE A 507 -0.34 -10.71 7.93
CA PHE A 507 -1.31 -11.77 7.72
C PHE A 507 -2.58 -11.27 7.04
N ARG A 508 -3.02 -10.03 7.31
CA ARG A 508 -4.16 -9.42 6.63
C ARG A 508 -3.93 -9.33 5.11
N GLN A 509 -2.79 -8.77 4.71
CA GLN A 509 -2.36 -8.70 3.31
C GLN A 509 -2.18 -10.11 2.70
N TYR A 510 -1.72 -11.08 3.50
CA TYR A 510 -1.61 -12.46 3.05
C TYR A 510 -2.98 -13.08 2.76
N ILE A 511 -4.00 -12.88 3.62
CA ILE A 511 -5.37 -13.36 3.41
C ILE A 511 -5.91 -12.81 2.08
N TRP A 512 -5.97 -11.49 1.90
CA TRP A 512 -6.55 -10.89 0.68
C TRP A 512 -5.84 -11.32 -0.61
N ARG A 513 -4.51 -11.50 -0.58
CA ARG A 513 -3.74 -11.93 -1.76
C ARG A 513 -3.84 -13.42 -2.08
N LYS A 514 -4.47 -14.22 -1.22
CA LYS A 514 -4.54 -15.69 -1.35
C LYS A 514 -5.93 -16.27 -1.23
N PHE A 515 -6.91 -15.50 -0.82
CA PHE A 515 -8.27 -15.97 -0.65
C PHE A 515 -9.00 -16.14 -2.01
N PRO A 516 -9.83 -17.20 -2.18
CA PRO A 516 -9.99 -18.33 -1.27
C PRO A 516 -8.80 -19.30 -1.33
N PHE A 517 -8.37 -19.78 -0.17
CA PHE A 517 -7.38 -20.87 -0.04
C PHE A 517 -7.92 -21.99 0.85
N SER A 518 -7.34 -23.19 0.72
CA SER A 518 -7.88 -24.42 1.33
C SER A 518 -7.92 -24.39 2.86
N TRP A 519 -8.89 -25.09 3.43
CA TRP A 519 -9.08 -25.22 4.86
C TRP A 519 -7.89 -25.84 5.57
N VAL A 520 -7.22 -26.82 4.96
CA VAL A 520 -5.95 -27.38 5.48
C VAL A 520 -4.91 -26.27 5.69
N LYS A 521 -4.85 -25.29 4.77
CA LYS A 521 -3.91 -24.18 4.85
C LYS A 521 -4.35 -23.09 5.84
N ARG A 522 -5.67 -22.85 5.98
CA ARG A 522 -6.25 -21.98 7.02
C ARG A 522 -5.96 -22.52 8.43
N LEU A 523 -6.24 -23.81 8.65
CA LEU A 523 -5.98 -24.51 9.92
C LEU A 523 -4.49 -24.54 10.26
N SER A 524 -3.62 -24.81 9.28
CA SER A 524 -2.16 -24.77 9.49
C SER A 524 -1.67 -23.41 9.95
N ILE A 525 -2.18 -22.30 9.38
CA ILE A 525 -1.80 -20.96 9.83
C ILE A 525 -2.37 -20.67 11.22
N LEU A 526 -3.64 -20.99 11.46
CA LEU A 526 -4.28 -20.80 12.76
C LEU A 526 -3.56 -21.57 13.88
N GLN A 527 -3.15 -22.82 13.64
CA GLN A 527 -2.39 -23.62 14.60
C GLN A 527 -1.06 -22.94 14.98
N GLU A 528 -0.33 -22.33 14.05
CA GLU A 528 0.92 -21.61 14.37
C GLU A 528 0.65 -20.30 15.14
N ILE A 529 -0.45 -19.59 14.85
CA ILE A 529 -0.87 -18.41 15.62
C ILE A 529 -1.20 -18.82 17.07
N VAL A 530 -1.99 -19.88 17.26
CA VAL A 530 -2.36 -20.35 18.61
C VAL A 530 -1.15 -20.89 19.37
N LYS A 531 -0.20 -21.58 18.71
CA LYS A 531 1.07 -21.98 19.35
C LYS A 531 1.87 -20.78 19.85
N SER A 532 2.05 -19.76 19.00
CA SER A 532 2.78 -18.55 19.38
C SER A 532 2.09 -17.82 20.55
N LEU A 533 0.75 -17.70 20.52
CA LEU A 533 -0.01 -17.11 21.61
C LEU A 533 0.07 -17.95 22.90
N ASN A 534 0.07 -19.27 22.78
CA ASN A 534 0.24 -20.18 23.93
C ASN A 534 1.58 -19.94 24.63
N ASN A 535 2.66 -19.80 23.86
CA ASN A 535 3.99 -19.52 24.41
C ASN A 535 4.03 -18.16 25.16
N ILE A 536 3.29 -17.15 24.66
CA ILE A 536 3.15 -15.84 25.33
C ILE A 536 2.37 -15.98 26.65
N HIS A 537 1.26 -16.73 26.65
CA HIS A 537 0.43 -16.94 27.84
C HIS A 537 1.16 -17.80 28.89
N GLU A 538 1.89 -18.85 28.49
CA GLU A 538 2.71 -19.68 29.38
C GLU A 538 3.93 -18.93 29.96
N ALA A 539 4.47 -17.94 29.24
CA ALA A 539 5.45 -16.99 29.78
C ALA A 539 4.84 -16.00 30.80
N ASN A 540 3.54 -16.11 31.09
CA ASN A 540 2.75 -15.24 31.96
C ASN A 540 2.61 -13.79 31.43
N TYR A 541 2.41 -13.64 30.11
CA TYR A 541 2.13 -12.37 29.46
C TYR A 541 0.76 -12.35 28.76
N ILE A 542 0.19 -11.15 28.61
CA ILE A 542 -0.94 -10.86 27.70
C ILE A 542 -0.39 -10.09 26.49
N HIS A 543 -0.82 -10.41 25.28
CA HIS A 543 -0.38 -9.72 24.05
C HIS A 543 -1.03 -8.33 23.88
N ARG A 544 -2.32 -8.20 24.18
CA ARG A 544 -3.13 -6.97 24.19
C ARG A 544 -3.45 -6.34 22.81
N ASP A 545 -2.60 -6.50 21.80
CA ASP A 545 -2.81 -5.96 20.44
C ASP A 545 -2.76 -7.03 19.34
N LEU A 546 -3.50 -8.15 19.52
CA LEU A 546 -3.48 -9.27 18.58
C LEU A 546 -4.47 -9.07 17.43
N TYR A 547 -4.00 -8.70 16.24
CA TYR A 547 -4.80 -8.65 15.01
C TYR A 547 -3.94 -8.96 13.78
N PRO A 548 -4.51 -9.26 12.58
CA PRO A 548 -3.72 -9.72 11.43
C PRO A 548 -2.69 -8.74 10.84
N GLY A 549 -2.65 -7.48 11.31
CA GLY A 549 -1.54 -6.56 10.99
C GLY A 549 -0.28 -6.82 11.82
N ASN A 550 -0.44 -7.33 13.05
CA ASN A 550 0.64 -7.68 14.00
C ASN A 550 1.01 -9.17 13.94
N ILE A 551 0.58 -9.87 12.88
CA ILE A 551 0.98 -11.24 12.58
C ILE A 551 1.69 -11.20 11.23
N LEU A 552 2.91 -11.71 11.16
CA LEU A 552 3.77 -11.68 9.98
C LEU A 552 3.89 -13.07 9.37
N ILE A 553 3.88 -13.14 8.04
CA ILE A 553 4.03 -14.39 7.29
C ILE A 553 5.37 -14.40 6.56
N HIS A 554 6.14 -15.47 6.74
CA HIS A 554 7.31 -15.76 5.92
C HIS A 554 7.11 -17.09 5.19
N LYS A 555 7.53 -17.15 3.92
CA LYS A 555 7.55 -18.37 3.13
C LYS A 555 9.00 -18.69 2.78
N ASP A 556 9.49 -19.81 3.28
CA ASP A 556 10.78 -20.35 2.86
C ASP A 556 10.67 -20.86 1.41
N ASN A 557 11.70 -20.60 0.62
CA ASN A 557 11.84 -21.07 -0.74
C ASN A 557 12.09 -22.59 -0.81
N TRP A 558 12.67 -23.19 0.25
CA TRP A 558 13.09 -24.59 0.26
C TRP A 558 11.98 -25.55 0.71
N ASP A 559 11.29 -25.26 1.82
CA ASP A 559 10.36 -26.21 2.47
C ASP A 559 8.88 -26.07 2.03
N ARG A 560 8.51 -25.01 1.29
CA ARG A 560 7.10 -24.61 0.98
C ARG A 560 6.19 -24.36 2.21
N LYS A 561 6.64 -24.70 3.42
CA LYS A 561 6.02 -24.38 4.70
C LYS A 561 5.95 -22.86 4.89
N LEU A 562 4.91 -22.42 5.60
CA LEU A 562 4.85 -21.03 6.07
C LEU A 562 5.34 -20.99 7.51
N GLU A 563 6.17 -20.00 7.80
CA GLU A 563 6.44 -19.55 9.14
C GLU A 563 5.46 -18.41 9.46
N VAL A 564 4.86 -18.47 10.64
CA VAL A 564 3.92 -17.46 11.15
C VAL A 564 4.51 -16.90 12.43
N TYR A 565 4.55 -15.57 12.53
CA TYR A 565 5.18 -14.87 13.62
C TYR A 565 4.24 -13.83 14.22
N ILE A 566 4.04 -13.86 15.53
CA ILE A 566 3.47 -12.73 16.25
C ILE A 566 4.56 -11.65 16.43
N SER A 567 4.22 -10.38 16.19
CA SER A 567 5.08 -9.21 16.41
C SER A 567 4.62 -8.37 17.61
N GLU A 568 5.07 -7.12 17.78
CA GLU A 568 4.63 -6.20 18.86
C GLU A 568 4.78 -6.68 20.32
N LEU A 569 5.71 -7.61 20.60
CA LEU A 569 5.96 -8.14 21.97
C LEU A 569 6.36 -7.07 23.00
N ASP A 570 6.91 -5.95 22.55
CA ASP A 570 7.20 -4.77 23.36
C ASP A 570 5.96 -4.20 24.05
N SER A 571 4.76 -4.42 23.49
CA SER A 571 3.47 -4.02 24.06
C SER A 571 2.86 -5.05 25.02
N CYS A 572 3.48 -6.21 25.26
CA CYS A 572 2.93 -7.24 26.15
C CYS A 572 2.84 -6.78 27.62
N ALA A 573 1.82 -7.25 28.36
CA ALA A 573 1.69 -7.04 29.81
C ALA A 573 2.23 -8.25 30.58
N ASN A 574 3.14 -8.04 31.53
CA ASN A 574 3.59 -9.11 32.45
C ASN A 574 2.62 -9.26 33.62
N LEU A 575 1.99 -10.43 33.75
CA LEU A 575 1.00 -10.74 34.78
C LEU A 575 1.59 -10.86 36.20
N ASN A 576 2.92 -11.03 36.34
CA ASN A 576 3.60 -10.99 37.63
C ASN A 576 3.83 -9.56 38.15
N SER A 577 3.51 -8.54 37.35
CA SER A 577 3.65 -7.13 37.69
C SER A 577 2.28 -6.47 37.78
N LYS A 578 2.22 -5.23 38.30
CA LYS A 578 1.00 -4.43 38.21
C LYS A 578 0.71 -4.17 36.73
N ILE A 579 -0.32 -4.82 36.19
CA ILE A 579 -0.72 -4.68 34.79
C ILE A 579 -0.91 -3.20 34.47
N GLU A 580 -0.13 -2.69 33.53
CA GLU A 580 -0.30 -1.34 33.01
C GLU A 580 -1.62 -1.27 32.24
N HIS A 581 -2.38 -0.22 32.50
CA HIS A 581 -3.59 0.18 31.78
C HIS A 581 -3.35 0.07 30.27
N GLN A 582 -4.17 -0.72 29.56
CA GLN A 582 -4.07 -0.80 28.11
C GLN A 582 -4.47 0.56 27.52
N GLN A 583 -3.52 1.22 26.86
CA GLN A 583 -3.76 2.56 26.29
C GLN A 583 -4.27 2.51 24.84
N TYR A 584 -4.01 1.41 24.12
CA TYR A 584 -4.26 1.31 22.67
C TYR A 584 -4.87 -0.03 22.26
N GLY A 585 -5.58 -0.05 21.14
CA GLY A 585 -5.95 -1.28 20.44
C GLY A 585 -6.69 -1.04 19.12
N ASN A 586 -6.89 -2.11 18.37
CA ASN A 586 -7.62 -2.13 17.10
C ASN A 586 -9.10 -2.55 17.32
N LEU A 587 -10.04 -1.59 17.20
CA LEU A 587 -11.41 -1.69 17.76
C LEU A 587 -12.14 -3.04 17.53
N PRO A 588 -12.19 -3.64 16.32
CA PRO A 588 -12.92 -4.91 16.09
C PRO A 588 -12.39 -6.09 16.92
N TYR A 589 -11.16 -6.01 17.40
CA TYR A 589 -10.45 -7.04 18.16
C TYR A 589 -10.39 -6.74 19.66
N ILE A 590 -10.81 -5.54 20.10
CA ILE A 590 -10.90 -5.17 21.51
C ILE A 590 -12.17 -5.80 22.08
N THR A 591 -12.08 -6.35 23.28
CA THR A 591 -13.19 -7.05 23.91
C THR A 591 -14.16 -6.11 24.63
N PRO A 592 -15.44 -6.51 24.82
CA PRO A 592 -16.43 -5.72 25.55
C PRO A 592 -15.98 -5.33 26.96
N GLU A 593 -15.32 -6.23 27.70
CA GLU A 593 -14.83 -5.94 29.04
C GLU A 593 -13.64 -4.97 29.04
N VAL A 594 -12.74 -5.04 28.05
CA VAL A 594 -11.63 -4.10 27.90
C VAL A 594 -12.15 -2.69 27.57
N ILE A 595 -13.14 -2.57 26.67
CA ILE A 595 -13.77 -1.28 26.37
C ILE A 595 -14.43 -0.71 27.63
N ARG A 596 -15.34 -1.48 28.29
CA ARG A 596 -16.04 -1.04 29.51
C ARG A 596 -15.09 -0.69 30.66
N GLY A 597 -13.99 -1.42 30.81
CA GLY A 597 -12.95 -1.17 31.80
C GLY A 597 -11.97 -0.07 31.41
N ASN A 598 -12.15 0.56 30.24
CA ASN A 598 -11.22 1.51 29.63
C ASN A 598 -9.77 0.99 29.62
N GLY A 599 -9.55 -0.30 29.32
CA GLY A 599 -8.20 -0.90 29.33
C GLY A 599 -7.70 -1.47 30.66
N ASN A 600 -8.48 -1.40 31.74
CA ASN A 600 -8.10 -1.97 33.05
C ASN A 600 -8.50 -3.44 33.24
N LEU A 601 -9.40 -3.97 32.41
CA LEU A 601 -9.95 -5.34 32.53
C LEU A 601 -9.36 -6.32 31.50
N THR A 602 -8.22 -5.97 30.89
CA THR A 602 -7.50 -6.81 29.93
C THR A 602 -6.91 -8.04 30.62
N CYS A 603 -7.17 -9.23 30.07
CA CYS A 603 -6.63 -10.50 30.56
C CYS A 603 -6.25 -11.43 29.40
N ILE A 604 -5.70 -12.61 29.67
CA ILE A 604 -5.35 -13.60 28.61
C ILE A 604 -6.57 -14.00 27.75
N LYS A 605 -7.78 -13.99 28.34
CA LYS A 605 -9.04 -14.26 27.62
C LYS A 605 -9.44 -13.11 26.68
N SER A 606 -8.81 -11.94 26.79
CA SER A 606 -8.97 -10.85 25.84
C SER A 606 -8.29 -11.19 24.51
N ASP A 607 -7.06 -11.74 24.52
CA ASP A 607 -6.38 -12.19 23.30
C ASP A 607 -7.15 -13.33 22.60
N ILE A 608 -7.84 -14.20 23.35
CA ILE A 608 -8.69 -15.28 22.80
C ILE A 608 -9.88 -14.73 22.01
N TYR A 609 -10.48 -13.61 22.45
CA TYR A 609 -11.52 -12.94 21.67
C TYR A 609 -10.97 -12.39 20.36
N SER A 610 -9.82 -11.73 20.41
CA SER A 610 -9.14 -11.19 19.23
C SER A 610 -8.81 -12.32 18.23
N LEU A 611 -8.38 -13.48 18.73
CA LEU A 611 -8.23 -14.70 17.93
C LEU A 611 -9.55 -15.17 17.31
N GLY A 612 -10.68 -15.07 18.02
CA GLY A 612 -12.01 -15.36 17.48
C GLY A 612 -12.38 -14.49 16.26
N ILE A 613 -11.97 -13.22 16.25
CA ILE A 613 -12.14 -12.32 15.09
C ILE A 613 -11.17 -12.69 13.96
N ILE A 614 -9.93 -13.07 14.29
CA ILE A 614 -8.95 -13.61 13.31
C ILE A 614 -9.47 -14.90 12.66
N MET A 615 -10.14 -15.76 13.43
CA MET A 615 -10.82 -16.96 12.90
C MET A 615 -11.94 -16.60 11.93
N TRP A 616 -12.68 -15.52 12.21
CA TRP A 616 -13.71 -15.02 11.30
C TRP A 616 -13.11 -14.52 9.97
N GLU A 617 -12.04 -13.73 10.00
CA GLU A 617 -11.32 -13.29 8.79
C GLU A 617 -10.75 -14.47 7.99
N LEU A 618 -10.26 -15.50 8.68
CA LEU A 618 -9.82 -16.75 8.05
C LEU A 618 -10.96 -17.52 7.36
N ALA A 619 -12.19 -17.41 7.87
CA ALA A 619 -13.37 -17.99 7.23
C ALA A 619 -13.87 -17.14 6.06
N SER A 620 -14.03 -15.83 6.25
CA SER A 620 -14.67 -14.89 5.32
C SER A 620 -13.76 -14.39 4.19
N GLY A 621 -12.47 -14.18 4.46
CA GLY A 621 -11.54 -13.48 3.57
C GLY A 621 -11.72 -11.96 3.52
N ASP A 622 -12.54 -11.39 4.40
CA ASP A 622 -12.96 -9.97 4.43
C ASP A 622 -12.65 -9.30 5.79
N GLU A 623 -12.69 -7.97 5.88
CA GLU A 623 -12.45 -7.23 7.14
C GLU A 623 -13.67 -7.33 8.09
N PRO A 624 -13.51 -7.55 9.41
CA PRO A 624 -14.64 -7.64 10.34
C PRO A 624 -15.43 -6.33 10.38
N TYR A 625 -16.76 -6.45 10.34
CA TYR A 625 -17.70 -5.32 10.29
C TYR A 625 -17.54 -4.41 9.06
N SER A 626 -17.06 -4.94 7.91
CA SER A 626 -16.98 -4.23 6.63
C SER A 626 -18.30 -3.53 6.25
N ASP A 627 -19.43 -4.20 6.46
CA ASP A 627 -20.80 -3.72 6.20
C ASP A 627 -21.26 -2.50 7.03
N TYR A 628 -20.51 -2.05 8.05
CA TYR A 628 -20.89 -0.86 8.83
C TYR A 628 -20.62 0.44 8.04
N GLU A 629 -21.51 1.42 8.20
CA GLU A 629 -21.35 2.76 7.60
C GLU A 629 -20.24 3.56 8.31
N ILE A 630 -19.52 4.38 7.53
CA ILE A 630 -18.25 5.03 7.94
C ILE A 630 -18.43 5.95 9.16
N ASP A 631 -19.58 6.64 9.28
CA ASP A 631 -19.82 7.67 10.30
C ASP A 631 -20.31 7.10 11.66
N SER A 632 -20.16 5.78 11.89
CA SER A 632 -20.87 5.05 12.96
C SER A 632 -19.98 4.39 14.02
N GLU A 633 -18.77 4.90 14.28
CA GLU A 633 -17.83 4.30 15.25
C GLU A 633 -18.44 4.08 16.65
N ASP A 634 -19.12 5.09 17.20
CA ASP A 634 -19.81 4.99 18.50
C ASP A 634 -20.92 3.92 18.49
N LYS A 635 -21.53 3.67 17.32
CA LYS A 635 -22.52 2.62 17.14
C LYS A 635 -21.85 1.24 17.16
N LEU A 636 -20.76 1.06 16.43
CA LEU A 636 -19.97 -0.18 16.45
C LEU A 636 -19.45 -0.49 17.86
N ILE A 637 -19.01 0.52 18.62
CA ILE A 637 -18.61 0.37 20.03
C ILE A 637 -19.77 -0.16 20.88
N ARG A 638 -20.96 0.44 20.78
CA ARG A 638 -22.17 -0.03 21.48
C ARG A 638 -22.56 -1.45 21.05
N ASP A 639 -22.57 -1.72 19.75
CA ASP A 639 -22.94 -3.02 19.19
C ASP A 639 -21.98 -4.13 19.68
N ILE A 640 -20.65 -3.89 19.70
CA ILE A 640 -19.67 -4.83 20.30
C ILE A 640 -19.96 -5.05 21.79
N ILE A 641 -20.20 -3.97 22.54
CA ILE A 641 -20.54 -3.98 23.98
C ILE A 641 -21.81 -4.78 24.26
N ASP A 642 -22.81 -4.70 23.39
CA ASP A 642 -24.11 -5.37 23.52
C ASP A 642 -24.09 -6.83 23.01
N GLY A 643 -22.94 -7.29 22.51
CA GLY A 643 -22.73 -8.68 22.11
C GLY A 643 -22.90 -8.96 20.62
N VAL A 644 -23.06 -7.93 19.79
CA VAL A 644 -23.05 -8.06 18.32
C VAL A 644 -21.66 -8.52 17.87
N ARG A 645 -21.63 -9.36 16.84
CA ARG A 645 -20.43 -9.96 16.24
C ARG A 645 -20.53 -9.89 14.71
N PRO A 646 -19.44 -10.14 13.97
CA PRO A 646 -19.50 -10.27 12.53
C PRO A 646 -20.43 -11.42 12.10
N ASN A 647 -21.06 -11.29 10.93
CA ASN A 647 -22.09 -12.21 10.43
C ASN A 647 -21.57 -13.65 10.23
N ASP A 648 -22.44 -14.65 10.43
CA ASP A 648 -22.09 -16.07 10.20
C ASP A 648 -21.68 -16.32 8.73
N VAL A 649 -20.48 -16.86 8.50
CA VAL A 649 -19.92 -17.08 7.15
C VAL A 649 -20.39 -18.41 6.56
N ILE A 650 -21.10 -18.35 5.42
CA ILE A 650 -21.59 -19.52 4.68
C ILE A 650 -20.41 -20.39 4.20
N GLY A 651 -20.55 -21.72 4.27
CA GLY A 651 -19.50 -22.68 3.90
C GLY A 651 -18.45 -22.94 5.00
N THR A 652 -18.57 -22.30 6.17
CA THR A 652 -17.69 -22.57 7.32
C THR A 652 -17.99 -23.94 7.93
N PRO A 653 -16.98 -24.83 8.07
CA PRO A 653 -17.12 -26.12 8.77
C PRO A 653 -17.68 -25.94 10.18
N LYS A 654 -18.65 -26.78 10.55
CA LYS A 654 -19.45 -26.58 11.76
C LYS A 654 -18.60 -26.55 13.03
N CYS A 655 -17.62 -27.44 13.16
CA CYS A 655 -16.73 -27.47 14.33
C CYS A 655 -15.86 -26.20 14.44
N TYR A 656 -15.40 -25.64 13.32
CA TYR A 656 -14.67 -24.37 13.29
C TYR A 656 -15.57 -23.21 13.73
N HIS A 657 -16.82 -23.18 13.24
CA HIS A 657 -17.82 -22.17 13.61
C HIS A 657 -18.16 -22.20 15.11
N GLU A 658 -18.35 -23.39 15.67
CA GLU A 658 -18.62 -23.59 17.10
C GLU A 658 -17.43 -23.13 17.95
N LEU A 659 -16.19 -23.44 17.55
CA LEU A 659 -14.98 -22.99 18.23
C LEU A 659 -14.79 -21.47 18.16
N MET A 660 -15.02 -20.87 16.99
CA MET A 660 -15.02 -19.41 16.80
C MET A 660 -16.03 -18.73 17.72
N LYS A 661 -17.25 -19.27 17.83
CA LYS A 661 -18.28 -18.72 18.73
C LYS A 661 -17.91 -18.84 20.22
N LYS A 662 -17.25 -19.93 20.65
CA LYS A 662 -16.68 -20.02 22.01
C LYS A 662 -15.64 -18.91 22.27
N CYS A 663 -14.80 -18.60 21.29
CA CYS A 663 -13.80 -17.53 21.42
C CYS A 663 -14.43 -16.14 21.54
N LEU A 664 -15.55 -15.90 20.86
CA LEU A 664 -16.25 -14.60 20.79
C LEU A 664 -17.27 -14.35 21.91
N ASP A 665 -17.36 -15.22 22.92
CA ASP A 665 -18.32 -15.08 24.03
C ASP A 665 -18.13 -13.73 24.77
N ASN A 666 -19.24 -13.14 25.21
CA ASN A 666 -19.25 -11.92 26.02
C ASN A 666 -18.60 -12.15 27.38
N ASP A 667 -18.68 -13.36 27.91
CA ASP A 667 -18.12 -13.77 29.19
C ASP A 667 -16.70 -14.32 29.01
N PRO A 668 -15.65 -13.64 29.52
CA PRO A 668 -14.27 -14.08 29.35
C PRO A 668 -13.99 -15.48 29.88
N GLU A 669 -14.71 -15.92 30.93
CA GLU A 669 -14.52 -17.23 31.55
C GLU A 669 -15.06 -18.39 30.68
N LYS A 670 -15.97 -18.10 29.75
CA LYS A 670 -16.49 -19.09 28.79
C LYS A 670 -15.60 -19.27 27.56
N ARG A 671 -14.70 -18.32 27.31
CA ARG A 671 -13.72 -18.42 26.21
C ARG A 671 -12.71 -19.53 26.55
N PRO A 672 -12.25 -20.33 25.56
CA PRO A 672 -11.27 -21.40 25.82
C PRO A 672 -9.91 -20.83 26.25
N THR A 673 -8.99 -21.69 26.67
CA THR A 673 -7.55 -21.35 26.74
C THR A 673 -6.85 -21.62 25.41
N THR A 674 -5.63 -21.13 25.24
CA THR A 674 -4.75 -21.51 24.11
C THR A 674 -4.49 -23.02 24.08
N GLN A 675 -4.38 -23.68 25.23
CA GLN A 675 -4.18 -25.12 25.33
C GLN A 675 -5.42 -25.89 24.84
N ASP A 676 -6.62 -25.49 25.26
CA ASP A 676 -7.89 -26.07 24.76
C ASP A 676 -8.00 -25.89 23.23
N LEU A 677 -7.63 -24.71 22.72
CA LEU A 677 -7.64 -24.40 21.29
C LEU A 677 -6.67 -25.27 20.50
N LEU A 678 -5.45 -25.52 21.00
CA LEU A 678 -4.50 -26.44 20.36
C LEU A 678 -5.04 -27.87 20.32
N GLN A 679 -5.70 -28.31 21.40
CA GLN A 679 -6.33 -29.63 21.46
C GLN A 679 -7.47 -29.75 20.43
N GLU A 680 -8.42 -28.80 20.43
CA GLU A 680 -9.54 -28.76 19.48
C GLU A 680 -9.04 -28.70 18.02
N LEU A 681 -8.09 -27.81 17.70
CA LEU A 681 -7.49 -27.69 16.38
C LEU A 681 -6.70 -28.94 15.95
N HIS A 682 -6.17 -29.71 16.89
CA HIS A 682 -5.59 -31.01 16.59
C HIS A 682 -6.68 -32.01 16.16
N THR A 683 -7.81 -32.06 16.88
CA THR A 683 -8.94 -32.94 16.50
C THR A 683 -9.45 -32.67 15.08
N PHE A 684 -9.46 -31.41 14.64
CA PHE A 684 -9.90 -31.00 13.29
C PHE A 684 -9.04 -31.62 12.18
N THR A 685 -7.76 -31.86 12.47
CA THR A 685 -6.82 -32.56 11.57
C THR A 685 -6.88 -34.10 11.65
N THR A 686 -7.78 -34.66 12.47
CA THR A 686 -7.99 -36.12 12.58
C THR A 686 -9.25 -36.60 11.84
N THR A 687 -9.28 -37.91 11.53
CA THR A 687 -10.03 -38.46 10.38
C THR A 687 -11.56 -38.58 10.47
N PRO A 688 -12.28 -38.14 11.53
CA PRO A 688 -13.72 -37.84 11.41
C PRO A 688 -13.99 -36.43 10.86
N PHE A 689 -13.20 -35.43 11.28
CA PHE A 689 -13.49 -34.01 11.02
C PHE A 689 -12.91 -33.49 9.71
N ASN A 690 -11.82 -34.07 9.22
CA ASN A 690 -11.25 -33.74 7.91
C ASN A 690 -12.31 -33.71 6.79
N LYS A 691 -13.30 -34.62 6.84
CA LYS A 691 -14.43 -34.65 5.88
C LYS A 691 -15.30 -33.39 5.84
N GLN A 692 -15.38 -32.60 6.92
CA GLN A 692 -16.08 -31.30 6.88
C GLN A 692 -15.26 -30.27 6.11
N PHE A 693 -13.94 -30.25 6.33
CA PHE A 693 -13.00 -29.34 5.67
C PHE A 693 -12.83 -29.70 4.18
N GLU A 694 -12.71 -30.99 3.84
CA GLU A 694 -12.67 -31.49 2.46
C GLU A 694 -13.94 -31.12 1.67
N ARG A 695 -15.13 -31.22 2.29
CA ARG A 695 -16.39 -30.79 1.66
C ARG A 695 -16.45 -29.29 1.44
N ALA A 696 -16.05 -28.50 2.44
CA ALA A 696 -15.99 -27.05 2.30
C ALA A 696 -14.98 -26.61 1.22
N ASP A 697 -13.83 -27.29 1.10
CA ASP A 697 -12.88 -27.06 0.01
C ASP A 697 -13.47 -27.47 -1.36
N GLN A 698 -14.24 -28.56 -1.46
CA GLN A 698 -14.96 -28.95 -2.69
C GLN A 698 -16.03 -27.93 -3.09
N GLU A 699 -16.79 -27.39 -2.13
CA GLU A 699 -17.78 -26.32 -2.36
C GLU A 699 -17.12 -25.02 -2.83
N ILE A 700 -15.93 -24.69 -2.30
CA ILE A 700 -15.09 -23.58 -2.79
C ILE A 700 -14.62 -23.84 -4.23
N HIS A 701 -14.19 -25.05 -4.57
CA HIS A 701 -13.75 -25.40 -5.94
C HIS A 701 -14.87 -25.39 -7.00
N GLY A 702 -16.13 -25.42 -6.58
CA GLY A 702 -17.29 -25.24 -7.47
C GLY A 702 -17.61 -23.78 -7.80
N GLN A 703 -16.99 -22.82 -7.09
CA GLN A 703 -17.14 -21.40 -7.33
C GLN A 703 -15.98 -20.86 -8.18
N PRO A 704 -16.19 -19.80 -9.00
CA PRO A 704 -15.08 -19.14 -9.68
C PRO A 704 -14.03 -18.66 -8.66
N LEU A 705 -12.73 -18.79 -9.00
CA LEU A 705 -11.62 -18.15 -8.30
C LEU A 705 -11.73 -16.62 -8.46
N GLY A 706 -12.69 -16.04 -7.74
CA GLY A 706 -13.56 -15.07 -8.38
C GLY A 706 -14.68 -14.52 -7.51
N THR A 707 -15.31 -15.29 -6.61
CA THR A 707 -16.55 -14.82 -5.96
C THR A 707 -16.45 -14.71 -4.44
N ARG A 708 -16.83 -13.54 -3.91
CA ARG A 708 -17.22 -13.39 -2.50
C ARG A 708 -18.51 -14.20 -2.27
N PRO A 709 -18.67 -14.93 -1.15
CA PRO A 709 -19.95 -15.55 -0.81
C PRO A 709 -21.02 -14.47 -0.58
N ASP A 710 -22.17 -14.57 -1.24
CA ASP A 710 -23.32 -13.69 -1.00
C ASP A 710 -23.86 -13.92 0.43
N GLN A 711 -23.47 -13.05 1.36
CA GLN A 711 -24.04 -13.02 2.70
C GLN A 711 -25.41 -12.33 2.67
N LEU A 712 -26.46 -13.09 2.32
CA LEU A 712 -27.86 -13.01 2.77
C LEU A 712 -28.87 -13.46 1.70
N SER A 713 -29.50 -14.61 1.91
CA SER A 713 -30.92 -14.80 1.55
C SER A 713 -31.60 -15.84 2.45
N LYS A 714 -31.85 -15.48 3.71
CA LYS A 714 -32.90 -16.16 4.48
C LYS A 714 -34.24 -15.51 4.10
N ASN A 715 -35.05 -16.28 3.37
CA ASN A 715 -36.42 -16.03 2.91
C ASN A 715 -36.54 -15.26 1.57
N ASN A 716 -37.19 -15.92 0.59
CA ASN A 716 -37.49 -15.39 -0.73
C ASN A 716 -38.59 -14.31 -0.69
N VAL A 717 -38.26 -13.07 -1.05
CA VAL A 717 -39.17 -12.16 -1.80
C VAL A 717 -38.34 -11.32 -2.78
N GLU A 718 -38.78 -11.32 -4.05
CA GLU A 718 -38.34 -10.52 -5.20
C GLU A 718 -36.85 -10.47 -5.60
N ILE A 719 -36.58 -11.08 -6.75
CA ILE A 719 -35.29 -11.09 -7.45
C ILE A 719 -35.09 -9.75 -8.16
N VAL A 720 -34.22 -8.90 -7.61
CA VAL A 720 -33.54 -7.85 -8.39
C VAL A 720 -32.11 -8.33 -8.64
N SER A 721 -31.78 -8.59 -9.92
CA SER A 721 -30.50 -9.16 -10.33
C SER A 721 -29.32 -8.22 -10.02
N LYS A 722 -28.65 -8.43 -8.88
CA LYS A 722 -27.29 -7.93 -8.66
C LYS A 722 -26.29 -8.90 -9.31
N LYS A 723 -25.25 -8.33 -9.92
CA LYS A 723 -24.28 -9.06 -10.73
C LYS A 723 -23.30 -9.83 -9.87
N THR A 724 -22.86 -10.98 -10.38
CA THR A 724 -21.70 -11.72 -9.90
C THR A 724 -20.51 -10.77 -9.69
N ILE A 725 -19.95 -10.77 -8.49
CA ILE A 725 -18.79 -9.95 -8.12
C ILE A 725 -17.52 -10.72 -8.52
N ASP A 726 -16.62 -10.03 -9.22
CA ASP A 726 -15.29 -10.55 -9.59
C ASP A 726 -14.26 -10.16 -8.52
N VAL A 727 -13.50 -11.14 -8.02
CA VAL A 727 -12.64 -11.04 -6.82
C VAL A 727 -11.54 -10.01 -7.05
N ALA A 728 -11.05 -9.91 -8.28
CA ALA A 728 -10.04 -8.92 -8.66
C ALA A 728 -10.53 -7.48 -8.45
N ALA A 729 -11.80 -7.20 -8.78
CA ALA A 729 -12.44 -5.90 -8.59
C ALA A 729 -12.93 -5.67 -7.14
N SER A 730 -12.70 -6.63 -6.24
CA SER A 730 -13.09 -6.56 -4.83
C SER A 730 -11.91 -6.41 -3.86
N TYR A 731 -10.66 -6.53 -4.34
CA TYR A 731 -9.42 -6.39 -3.56
C TYR A 731 -8.68 -5.07 -3.80
N SER A 732 -9.37 -4.13 -4.43
CA SER A 732 -8.89 -2.84 -4.89
C SER A 732 -9.54 -1.67 -4.14
N GLY A 733 -10.76 -1.87 -3.65
CA GLY A 733 -11.36 -1.04 -2.63
C GLY A 733 -10.65 -1.24 -1.30
N THR A 734 -10.04 -0.17 -0.79
CA THR A 734 -10.12 0.20 0.63
C THR A 734 -10.49 -0.90 1.63
N THR A 735 -9.46 -1.42 2.29
CA THR A 735 -9.43 -1.08 3.72
C THR A 735 -8.85 0.32 3.88
N SER A 736 -9.72 1.28 4.16
CA SER A 736 -9.35 2.30 5.14
C SER A 736 -8.71 1.58 6.34
N PHE A 737 -7.64 2.12 6.93
CA PHE A 737 -7.35 1.78 8.33
C PHE A 737 -8.49 2.37 9.18
N ARG A 738 -9.65 1.69 9.21
CA ARG A 738 -10.84 2.11 9.97
C ARG A 738 -10.47 2.23 11.44
N PHE A 739 -9.58 1.36 11.91
CA PHE A 739 -8.99 1.40 13.24
C PHE A 739 -7.48 1.07 13.17
N THR A 740 -6.62 2.09 13.00
CA THR A 740 -5.28 2.02 13.62
C THR A 740 -5.43 2.05 15.14
N ASN A 741 -4.38 1.67 15.88
CA ASN A 741 -4.32 1.85 17.34
C ASN A 741 -4.79 3.23 17.78
N LYS A 742 -6.03 3.29 18.32
CA LYS A 742 -6.65 4.48 18.90
C LYS A 742 -6.38 4.48 20.40
N LEU A 743 -6.32 5.67 20.99
CA LEU A 743 -6.22 5.81 22.42
C LEU A 743 -7.55 5.36 23.05
N LEU A 744 -7.52 4.43 24.01
CA LEU A 744 -8.76 3.91 24.63
C LEU A 744 -9.58 5.03 25.31
N SER A 745 -8.93 6.12 25.74
CA SER A 745 -9.60 7.32 26.26
C SER A 745 -10.32 8.19 25.21
N ASP A 746 -10.12 7.94 23.91
CA ASP A 746 -10.84 8.65 22.85
C ASP A 746 -12.25 8.08 22.63
N PHE A 747 -12.52 6.87 23.14
CA PHE A 747 -13.86 6.28 23.16
C PHE A 747 -14.71 6.97 24.24
N LYS A 748 -15.56 7.91 23.80
CA LYS A 748 -16.50 8.62 24.66
C LYS A 748 -17.78 7.79 24.83
N PHE A 749 -18.17 7.58 26.08
CA PHE A 749 -19.40 6.90 26.49
C PHE A 749 -20.59 7.86 26.55
#